data_AF-A0A6G1LML5-F1
#
_entry.id   AF-A0A6G1LML5-F1
#
_cell.length_a   1.000
_cell.length_b   1.000
_cell.length_c   1.000
_cell.angle_alpha   90.00
_cell.angle_beta   90.00
_cell.angle_gamma   90.00
#
_symmetry.space_group_name_H-M   'P 1'
#
loop_
_entity.id
_entity.type
_entity.pdbx_description
1 polymer ?
#
loop_
_entity_poly.entity_id
_entity_poly.type
_entity_poly.pdbx_seq_one_letter_code
_entity_poly.pdbx_strand_id
1 'polypeptide(L)'
;MATVTLDPEFPCSLLIHIPFPTQRLASSALRSLQVDEELSPLVTRAFSLVSQTQSTDAPPAAPSADTAEQNVLRVEYKATTNRMLRVAVNGFFESLGLIVQIMEELDVDVLHEGALQDLEGVQGVVKGKDGVDFNPIEATIASTHHDLFTGLTTCREVISSFLSRIEALNTHTNAVISTNPDCLVEADAADAPLAANNGNSSGRLFCIPTVLKDNYDASFAPTTGGCLALATSTTPNYNAPVVDALNKAGAIILAKVNLHELALEGLSVSSLGGQTINPYDNTRTPGGSSGGTGAAVAASFAVWGTGTDTVNSLRSPASANSLFSLRPTRGLISRAGIIPISYTQDAVGPIGRCVEDVAAIALTVMASVGNDEQDNATALVPAGVRGTDYTAHLSAGSLKGLRLGLVEGFFNRTPSPENDPVNEAMANNTSKLANAGATIVPIADPYYNATAIADLDTQRCEYRESMDAYLNRPVMSSTNNASVPTSLHDIYAIPPGDFLVISSQYEYVRTALVSSTSNATYNAIQAGIRNLTLYLQQTFTSNNLDALIYPEQKNLVVPIGSPSQSGRNGILAALTGSPVVTVPVGFTESTASAAEGVPIGMEILGRSWTEEKLLQIAYQIQDIHRVRKTPVWARHEVVVKAYEDVSVVEPDRRDISPAYPVGTLGET
;
A
#
# COMPACT_ATOMS: atom_id res chain seq x y z
N MET A 1 14.57 -47.65 13.19
CA MET A 1 15.34 -46.40 13.01
C MET A 1 16.36 -46.65 11.92
N ALA A 2 16.05 -46.24 10.68
CA ALA A 2 17.04 -46.21 9.61
C ALA A 2 17.76 -44.86 9.70
N THR A 3 19.07 -44.89 9.91
CA THR A 3 19.95 -43.71 9.82
C THR A 3 19.87 -43.17 8.39
N VAL A 4 19.26 -42.01 8.22
CA VAL A 4 19.30 -41.25 6.96
C VAL A 4 20.73 -40.72 6.83
N THR A 5 21.52 -41.35 5.97
CA THR A 5 22.80 -40.80 5.51
C THR A 5 22.49 -39.55 4.71
N LEU A 6 22.77 -38.38 5.30
CA LEU A 6 22.72 -37.10 4.60
C LEU A 6 23.80 -37.11 3.51
N ASP A 7 23.39 -36.73 2.31
CA ASP A 7 24.31 -36.53 1.18
C ASP A 7 25.15 -35.27 1.47
N PRO A 8 26.48 -35.37 1.63
CA PRO A 8 27.33 -34.22 1.92
C PRO A 8 27.35 -33.19 0.77
N GLU A 9 26.94 -33.58 -0.43
CA GLU A 9 26.85 -32.70 -1.60
C GLU A 9 25.50 -31.94 -1.64
N PHE A 10 24.44 -32.53 -1.08
CA PHE A 10 23.09 -31.94 -1.04
C PHE A 10 22.48 -32.06 0.38
N PRO A 11 22.86 -31.18 1.32
CA PRO A 11 22.45 -31.27 2.72
C PRO A 11 20.99 -30.92 2.99
N CYS A 12 20.28 -30.33 2.01
CA CYS A 12 18.86 -29.99 2.12
C CYS A 12 18.03 -30.98 1.30
N SER A 13 16.92 -31.48 1.83
CA SER A 13 16.00 -32.35 1.08
C SER A 13 14.54 -32.01 1.36
N LEU A 14 13.68 -32.10 0.34
CA LEU A 14 12.24 -31.98 0.47
C LEU A 14 11.57 -33.13 -0.28
N LEU A 15 10.62 -33.78 0.37
CA LEU A 15 9.82 -34.84 -0.25
C LEU A 15 8.38 -34.35 -0.42
N ILE A 16 7.89 -34.34 -1.66
CA ILE A 16 6.55 -33.90 -2.02
C ILE A 16 5.74 -35.12 -2.47
N HIS A 17 4.54 -35.29 -1.93
CA HIS A 17 3.61 -36.34 -2.33
C HIS A 17 2.41 -35.70 -3.04
N ILE A 18 2.17 -36.08 -4.29
CA ILE A 18 1.09 -35.56 -5.11
C ILE A 18 0.10 -36.68 -5.40
N PRO A 19 -1.10 -36.65 -4.82
CA PRO A 19 -2.13 -37.63 -5.12
C PRO A 19 -2.73 -37.38 -6.51
N PHE A 20 -2.94 -38.45 -7.27
CA PHE A 20 -3.65 -38.44 -8.54
C PHE A 20 -4.85 -39.39 -8.48
N PRO A 21 -5.97 -39.03 -9.11
CA PRO A 21 -7.20 -39.84 -9.06
C PRO A 21 -7.10 -41.13 -9.88
N THR A 22 -6.19 -41.20 -10.86
CA THR A 22 -5.94 -42.45 -11.60
C THR A 22 -4.45 -42.67 -11.85
N GLN A 23 -4.05 -43.94 -11.95
CA GLN A 23 -2.69 -44.34 -12.29
C GLN A 23 -2.25 -43.82 -13.67
N ARG A 24 -3.20 -43.68 -14.61
CA ARG A 24 -2.97 -43.15 -15.95
C ARG A 24 -2.54 -41.68 -15.89
N LEU A 25 -3.21 -40.87 -15.07
CA LEU A 25 -2.88 -39.46 -14.87
C LEU A 25 -1.55 -39.29 -14.15
N ALA A 26 -1.34 -40.06 -13.07
CA ALA A 26 -0.07 -40.08 -12.35
C ALA A 26 1.12 -40.45 -13.27
N SER A 27 0.92 -41.42 -14.17
CA SER A 27 1.91 -41.85 -15.16
C SER A 27 2.14 -40.83 -16.28
N SER A 28 1.10 -40.09 -16.70
CA SER A 28 1.26 -39.02 -17.69
C SER A 28 1.93 -37.79 -17.11
N ALA A 29 1.57 -37.38 -15.89
CA ALA A 29 2.25 -36.30 -15.16
C ALA A 29 3.73 -36.65 -14.95
N LEU A 30 4.04 -37.87 -14.50
CA LEU A 30 5.42 -38.35 -14.38
C LEU A 30 6.19 -38.24 -15.70
N ARG A 31 5.60 -38.69 -16.81
CA ARG A 31 6.25 -38.62 -18.13
C ARG A 31 6.53 -37.18 -18.55
N SER A 32 5.57 -36.27 -18.38
CA SER A 32 5.74 -34.85 -18.75
C SER A 32 6.76 -34.14 -17.88
N LEU A 33 6.76 -34.41 -16.57
CA LEU A 33 7.68 -33.82 -15.59
C LEU A 33 9.12 -34.37 -15.70
N GLN A 34 9.29 -35.57 -16.26
CA GLN A 34 10.60 -36.16 -16.56
C GLN A 34 11.26 -35.63 -17.84
N VAL A 35 10.53 -34.93 -18.73
CA VAL A 35 11.11 -34.33 -19.96
C VAL A 35 11.86 -33.03 -19.66
N ASP A 36 11.55 -32.40 -18.53
CA ASP A 36 12.30 -31.26 -18.02
C ASP A 36 13.60 -31.83 -17.40
N GLU A 37 14.76 -31.63 -18.03
CA GLU A 37 16.04 -32.18 -17.57
C GLU A 37 17.05 -31.10 -17.15
N GLU A 38 16.76 -29.81 -17.37
CA GLU A 38 17.66 -28.72 -16.96
C GLU A 38 17.35 -28.24 -15.53
N LEU A 39 17.88 -28.96 -14.56
CA LEU A 39 18.15 -28.38 -13.23
C LEU A 39 19.59 -27.90 -13.14
N SER A 40 19.79 -26.79 -12.41
CA SER A 40 21.11 -26.35 -11.97
C SER A 40 21.87 -27.50 -11.30
N PRO A 41 23.21 -27.63 -11.45
CA PRO A 41 24.02 -28.65 -10.76
C PRO A 41 23.94 -28.57 -9.22
N LEU A 42 23.27 -27.54 -8.69
CA LEU A 42 23.05 -27.28 -7.27
C LEU A 42 21.78 -27.93 -6.70
N VAL A 43 20.97 -28.60 -7.55
CA VAL A 43 19.73 -29.29 -7.17
C VAL A 43 19.61 -30.62 -7.91
N THR A 44 19.19 -31.67 -7.22
CA THR A 44 18.76 -32.94 -7.82
C THR A 44 17.28 -33.17 -7.55
N ARG A 45 16.58 -33.76 -8.52
CA ARG A 45 15.18 -34.18 -8.40
C ARG A 45 15.04 -35.66 -8.77
N ALA A 46 14.25 -36.40 -8.01
CA ALA A 46 13.90 -37.78 -8.31
C ALA A 46 12.40 -37.98 -8.22
N PHE A 47 11.84 -38.71 -9.19
CA PHE A 47 10.42 -39.01 -9.26
C PHE A 47 10.17 -40.50 -9.06
N SER A 48 9.15 -40.87 -8.30
CA SER A 48 8.68 -42.25 -8.18
C SER A 48 7.17 -42.32 -8.03
N LEU A 49 6.55 -43.36 -8.60
CA LEU A 49 5.14 -43.67 -8.39
C LEU A 49 5.02 -44.72 -7.29
N VAL A 50 4.16 -44.45 -6.31
CA VAL A 50 3.88 -45.39 -5.21
C VAL A 50 2.37 -45.64 -5.15
N SER A 51 1.97 -46.92 -5.20
CA SER A 51 0.63 -47.34 -4.78
C SER A 51 0.66 -47.62 -3.28
N GLN A 52 -0.09 -46.84 -2.50
CA GLN A 52 -0.24 -47.12 -1.07
C GLN A 52 -1.48 -47.98 -0.84
N THR A 53 -1.29 -49.17 -0.26
CA THR A 53 -2.37 -49.91 0.39
C THR A 53 -2.39 -49.52 1.86
N GLN A 54 -3.49 -48.94 2.35
CA GLN A 54 -3.64 -48.70 3.79
C GLN A 54 -3.79 -50.06 4.50
N SER A 55 -2.76 -50.44 5.26
CA SER A 55 -2.79 -51.56 6.20
C SER A 55 -3.56 -51.12 7.45
N THR A 56 -4.79 -51.59 7.61
CA THR A 56 -5.52 -51.51 8.89
C THR A 56 -5.22 -52.78 9.70
N ASP A 57 -4.45 -52.65 10.79
CA ASP A 57 -4.33 -53.70 11.80
C ASP A 57 -5.64 -53.79 12.59
N ALA A 58 -6.62 -54.54 12.07
CA ALA A 58 -7.82 -54.97 12.81
C ALA A 58 -8.35 -56.32 12.26
N PRO A 59 -8.82 -57.25 13.12
CA PRO A 59 -9.26 -58.58 12.69
C PRO A 59 -10.60 -58.54 11.93
N PRO A 60 -10.92 -59.57 11.11
CA PRO A 60 -11.76 -59.41 9.94
C PRO A 60 -13.24 -59.30 10.28
N ALA A 61 -13.87 -58.21 9.85
CA ALA A 61 -15.32 -58.12 9.66
C ALA A 61 -15.64 -57.94 8.16
N ALA A 62 -16.83 -58.38 7.77
CA ALA A 62 -17.37 -58.62 6.42
C ALA A 62 -17.10 -57.51 5.35
N PRO A 63 -17.16 -57.85 4.04
CA PRO A 63 -16.60 -57.03 2.98
C PRO A 63 -17.45 -55.78 2.72
N SER A 64 -16.93 -54.60 3.06
CA SER A 64 -17.41 -53.32 2.54
C SER A 64 -16.56 -52.93 1.34
N ALA A 65 -17.23 -52.65 0.22
CA ALA A 65 -16.63 -52.10 -0.98
C ALA A 65 -16.22 -50.63 -0.74
N ASP A 66 -14.92 -50.39 -0.61
CA ASP A 66 -14.15 -49.31 -1.23
C ASP A 66 -12.81 -49.18 -0.49
N THR A 67 -11.80 -49.93 -0.95
CA THR A 67 -10.40 -49.58 -0.68
C THR A 67 -9.96 -48.67 -1.83
N ALA A 68 -9.95 -47.36 -1.61
CA ALA A 68 -9.45 -46.40 -2.60
C ALA A 68 -7.92 -46.54 -2.74
N GLU A 69 -7.46 -47.07 -3.88
CA GLU A 69 -6.04 -47.01 -4.24
C GLU A 69 -5.66 -45.55 -4.55
N GLN A 70 -4.92 -44.90 -3.65
CA GLN A 70 -4.34 -43.59 -3.95
C GLN A 70 -3.08 -43.76 -4.81
N ASN A 71 -3.11 -43.17 -6.01
CA ASN A 71 -1.97 -43.13 -6.92
C ASN A 71 -1.12 -41.91 -6.58
N VAL A 72 0.00 -42.10 -5.88
CA VAL A 72 0.83 -40.98 -5.41
C VAL A 72 2.10 -40.86 -6.25
N LEU A 73 2.29 -39.69 -6.86
CA LEU A 73 3.58 -39.29 -7.40
C LEU A 73 4.42 -38.69 -6.27
N ARG A 74 5.55 -39.34 -5.95
CA ARG A 74 6.53 -38.81 -5.02
C ARG A 74 7.63 -38.07 -5.78
N VAL A 75 7.93 -36.86 -5.32
CA VAL A 75 9.01 -36.02 -5.85
C VAL A 75 9.98 -35.71 -4.72
N GLU A 76 11.20 -36.23 -4.81
CA GLU A 76 12.27 -35.93 -3.87
C GLU A 76 13.19 -34.87 -4.47
N TYR A 77 13.29 -33.72 -3.81
CA TYR A 77 14.29 -32.70 -4.10
C TYR A 77 15.45 -32.82 -3.12
N LYS A 78 16.68 -32.69 -3.61
CA LYS A 78 17.86 -32.43 -2.79
C LYS A 78 18.60 -31.23 -3.32
N ALA A 79 19.09 -30.37 -2.44
CA ALA A 79 19.75 -29.12 -2.84
C ALA A 79 20.95 -28.81 -1.94
N THR A 80 21.88 -28.03 -2.51
CA THR A 80 23.04 -27.50 -1.79
C THR A 80 22.65 -26.47 -0.70
N THR A 81 21.50 -25.81 -0.86
CA THR A 81 20.94 -24.82 0.08
C THR A 81 19.40 -24.84 0.07
N ASN A 82 18.77 -24.38 1.15
CA ASN A 82 17.31 -24.18 1.21
C ASN A 82 16.81 -23.23 0.12
N ARG A 83 17.60 -22.20 -0.26
CA ARG A 83 17.26 -21.28 -1.35
C ARG A 83 17.14 -22.00 -2.69
N MET A 84 18.09 -22.88 -3.00
CA MET A 84 18.05 -23.67 -4.24
C MET A 84 16.90 -24.68 -4.24
N LEU A 85 16.57 -25.24 -3.07
CA LEU A 85 15.38 -26.06 -2.87
C LEU A 85 14.10 -25.25 -3.17
N ARG A 86 13.98 -24.03 -2.63
CA ARG A 86 12.83 -23.13 -2.85
C ARG A 86 12.65 -22.76 -4.32
N VAL A 87 13.71 -22.35 -5.02
CA VAL A 87 13.63 -21.99 -6.46
C VAL A 87 13.19 -23.19 -7.31
N ALA A 88 13.74 -24.37 -7.06
CA ALA A 88 13.42 -25.57 -7.83
C ALA A 88 12.00 -26.09 -7.58
N VAL A 89 11.49 -25.93 -6.35
CA VAL A 89 10.13 -26.34 -5.98
C VAL A 89 9.09 -25.35 -6.51
N ASN A 90 9.38 -24.05 -6.52
CA ASN A 90 8.46 -23.05 -7.07
C ASN A 90 8.28 -23.22 -8.58
N GLY A 91 9.39 -23.37 -9.33
CA GLY A 91 9.30 -23.66 -10.77
C GLY A 91 8.58 -24.98 -11.06
N PHE A 92 8.64 -25.95 -10.13
CA PHE A 92 7.90 -27.20 -10.25
C PHE A 92 6.40 -27.05 -10.09
N PHE A 93 5.93 -26.27 -9.11
CA PHE A 93 4.49 -26.03 -8.94
C PHE A 93 3.91 -25.16 -10.06
N GLU A 94 4.68 -24.22 -10.61
CA GLU A 94 4.29 -23.48 -11.82
C GLU A 94 4.10 -24.43 -13.03
N SER A 95 5.08 -25.31 -13.28
CA SER A 95 4.97 -26.33 -14.34
C SER A 95 3.84 -27.31 -14.09
N LEU A 96 3.61 -27.74 -12.85
CA LEU A 96 2.52 -28.63 -12.49
C LEU A 96 1.16 -27.95 -12.69
N GLY A 97 1.02 -26.69 -12.30
CA GLY A 97 -0.18 -25.89 -12.53
C GLY A 97 -0.52 -25.76 -14.01
N LEU A 98 0.49 -25.49 -14.85
CA LEU A 98 0.33 -25.44 -16.31
C LEU A 98 -0.09 -26.80 -16.89
N ILE A 99 0.51 -27.89 -16.41
CA ILE A 99 0.15 -29.25 -16.85
C ILE A 99 -1.29 -29.60 -16.47
N VAL A 100 -1.71 -29.30 -15.24
CA VAL A 100 -3.09 -29.52 -14.78
C VAL A 100 -4.07 -28.71 -15.61
N GLN A 101 -3.77 -27.44 -15.87
CA GLN A 101 -4.60 -26.55 -16.68
C GLN A 101 -4.74 -27.03 -18.14
N ILE A 102 -3.64 -27.48 -18.77
CA ILE A 102 -3.69 -28.07 -20.12
C ILE A 102 -4.50 -29.37 -20.13
N MET A 103 -4.44 -30.15 -19.05
CA MET A 103 -5.19 -31.40 -18.93
C MET A 103 -6.69 -31.17 -18.72
N GLU A 104 -7.08 -30.10 -18.02
CA GLU A 104 -8.48 -29.63 -17.91
C GLU A 104 -9.02 -29.13 -19.26
N GLU A 105 -8.22 -28.37 -20.02
CA GLU A 105 -8.63 -27.86 -21.35
C GLU A 105 -8.82 -28.97 -22.41
N LEU A 106 -8.24 -30.15 -22.20
CA LEU A 106 -8.27 -31.27 -23.16
C LEU A 106 -9.39 -32.30 -22.92
N ASP A 107 -10.32 -32.03 -21.99
CA ASP A 107 -11.51 -32.86 -21.68
C ASP A 107 -11.18 -34.36 -21.49
N VAL A 108 -10.04 -34.62 -20.85
CA VAL A 108 -9.69 -35.95 -20.35
C VAL A 108 -10.26 -35.99 -18.94
N ASP A 109 -11.24 -36.87 -18.65
CA ASP A 109 -11.92 -36.95 -17.35
C ASP A 109 -11.00 -36.68 -16.14
N VAL A 110 -10.99 -35.45 -15.61
CA VAL A 110 -10.37 -35.13 -14.32
C VAL A 110 -11.17 -34.08 -13.55
N LEU A 111 -11.26 -34.35 -12.24
CA LEU A 111 -11.65 -33.51 -11.10
C LEU A 111 -13.16 -33.27 -10.94
N HIS A 112 -13.79 -34.11 -10.10
CA HIS A 112 -14.91 -33.61 -9.31
C HIS A 112 -14.42 -32.46 -8.42
N GLU A 113 -15.23 -31.40 -8.29
CA GLU A 113 -15.03 -30.29 -7.36
C GLU A 113 -14.61 -30.82 -5.98
N GLY A 114 -13.37 -30.53 -5.58
CA GLY A 114 -12.82 -30.94 -4.28
C GLY A 114 -11.39 -31.51 -4.31
N ALA A 115 -10.91 -32.01 -5.45
CA ALA A 115 -9.61 -32.70 -5.49
C ALA A 115 -8.36 -31.78 -5.32
N LEU A 116 -8.50 -30.46 -5.46
CA LEU A 116 -7.44 -29.50 -5.11
C LEU A 116 -7.29 -29.28 -3.60
N GLN A 117 -8.30 -29.63 -2.78
CA GLN A 117 -8.24 -29.50 -1.32
C GLN A 117 -7.41 -30.61 -0.66
N ASP A 118 -7.21 -31.75 -1.32
CA ASP A 118 -6.41 -32.87 -0.80
C ASP A 118 -4.89 -32.71 -1.05
N LEU A 119 -4.44 -31.58 -1.61
CA LEU A 119 -3.01 -31.24 -1.71
C LEU A 119 -2.41 -30.76 -0.37
N GLU A 120 -3.20 -30.65 0.69
CA GLU A 120 -2.79 -30.24 2.06
C GLU A 120 -1.89 -31.27 2.79
N GLY A 121 -1.51 -32.36 2.14
CA GLY A 121 -0.68 -33.43 2.71
C GLY A 121 0.85 -33.25 2.59
N VAL A 122 1.38 -32.02 2.44
CA VAL A 122 2.85 -31.79 2.39
C VAL A 122 3.43 -31.95 3.80
N GLN A 123 3.71 -33.20 4.19
CA GLN A 123 4.50 -33.49 5.39
C GLN A 123 5.97 -33.60 5.03
N GLY A 124 6.80 -32.68 5.56
CA GLY A 124 8.23 -32.92 5.66
C GLY A 124 9.13 -31.69 5.54
N VAL A 125 9.00 -30.69 6.42
CA VAL A 125 10.14 -29.80 6.69
C VAL A 125 11.00 -30.46 7.76
N VAL A 126 12.03 -31.19 7.33
CA VAL A 126 13.10 -31.63 8.24
C VAL A 126 14.15 -30.52 8.29
N LYS A 127 14.14 -29.81 9.44
CA LYS A 127 15.18 -28.92 9.99
C LYS A 127 16.37 -28.57 9.07
N GLY A 128 16.48 -27.28 8.72
CA GLY A 128 17.68 -26.71 8.13
C GLY A 128 17.91 -25.25 8.52
N LYS A 129 18.87 -25.05 9.44
CA LYS A 129 19.49 -23.84 10.01
C LYS A 129 18.63 -22.90 10.87
N ASP A 130 19.08 -22.71 12.11
CA ASP A 130 18.63 -21.69 13.05
C ASP A 130 18.84 -20.28 12.45
N GLY A 131 17.75 -19.56 12.16
CA GLY A 131 17.73 -18.19 11.66
C GLY A 131 16.32 -17.77 11.22
N VAL A 132 15.92 -16.55 11.56
CA VAL A 132 14.64 -15.92 11.18
C VAL A 132 14.66 -15.63 9.67
N ASP A 133 13.81 -16.31 8.88
CA ASP A 133 14.05 -16.52 7.43
C ASP A 133 13.04 -15.83 6.49
N PHE A 134 12.23 -14.90 7.00
CA PHE A 134 11.28 -14.10 6.18
C PHE A 134 12.00 -12.93 5.49
N ASN A 135 11.75 -12.75 4.19
CA ASN A 135 12.30 -11.64 3.41
C ASN A 135 11.26 -10.49 3.27
N PRO A 136 11.43 -9.37 3.97
CA PRO A 136 10.53 -8.22 3.88
C PRO A 136 10.64 -7.40 2.59
N ILE A 137 11.71 -7.57 1.80
CA ILE A 137 11.95 -6.76 0.59
C ILE A 137 10.93 -7.13 -0.49
N GLU A 138 10.13 -6.15 -0.93
CA GLU A 138 9.03 -6.34 -1.90
C GLU A 138 7.99 -7.40 -1.49
N ALA A 139 7.92 -7.78 -0.21
CA ALA A 139 6.88 -8.68 0.27
C ALA A 139 5.49 -8.07 0.02
N THR A 140 4.55 -8.86 -0.48
CA THR A 140 3.16 -8.46 -0.68
C THR A 140 2.28 -9.09 0.40
N ILE A 141 1.01 -8.70 0.45
CA ILE A 141 0.06 -9.38 1.33
C ILE A 141 -0.03 -10.86 0.97
N ALA A 142 -0.09 -11.18 -0.33
CA ALA A 142 -0.17 -12.56 -0.80
C ALA A 142 1.08 -13.39 -0.45
N SER A 143 2.30 -12.85 -0.63
CA SER A 143 3.52 -13.60 -0.29
C SER A 143 3.66 -13.79 1.22
N THR A 144 3.26 -12.79 2.01
CA THR A 144 3.31 -12.88 3.48
C THR A 144 2.33 -13.93 4.00
N HIS A 145 1.09 -13.91 3.50
CA HIS A 145 0.09 -14.93 3.82
C HIS A 145 0.53 -16.33 3.37
N HIS A 146 1.16 -16.45 2.19
CA HIS A 146 1.69 -17.74 1.74
C HIS A 146 2.69 -18.30 2.75
N ASP A 147 3.69 -17.51 3.17
CA ASP A 147 4.72 -17.96 4.10
C ASP A 147 4.13 -18.30 5.49
N LEU A 148 3.14 -17.53 5.95
CA LEU A 148 2.45 -17.80 7.23
C LEU A 148 1.61 -19.07 7.19
N PHE A 149 0.74 -19.22 6.18
CA PHE A 149 -0.22 -20.33 6.13
C PHE A 149 0.42 -21.66 5.69
N THR A 150 1.61 -21.62 5.10
CA THR A 150 2.41 -22.83 4.84
C THR A 150 3.34 -23.20 6.00
N GLY A 151 3.38 -22.38 7.07
CA GLY A 151 4.26 -22.59 8.22
C GLY A 151 5.75 -22.37 7.90
N LEU A 152 6.06 -21.64 6.84
CA LEU A 152 7.43 -21.23 6.50
C LEU A 152 7.95 -20.13 7.43
N THR A 153 7.03 -19.36 8.01
CA THR A 153 7.35 -18.34 9.01
C THR A 153 6.21 -18.17 10.02
N THR A 154 6.50 -17.44 11.10
CA THR A 154 5.53 -17.00 12.11
C THR A 154 5.23 -15.51 11.96
N CYS A 155 4.13 -15.07 12.55
CA CYS A 155 3.80 -13.65 12.66
C CYS A 155 4.93 -12.88 13.35
N ARG A 156 5.47 -13.43 14.46
CA ARG A 156 6.60 -12.85 15.18
C ARG A 156 7.82 -12.63 14.28
N GLU A 157 8.16 -13.60 13.44
CA GLU A 157 9.30 -13.50 12.51
C GLU A 157 9.06 -12.46 11.42
N VAL A 158 7.85 -12.41 10.84
CA VAL A 158 7.46 -11.38 9.88
C VAL A 158 7.64 -10.00 10.51
N ILE A 159 7.03 -9.73 11.66
CA ILE A 159 7.11 -8.43 12.32
C ILE A 159 8.55 -8.07 12.72
N SER A 160 9.31 -9.02 13.27
CA SER A 160 10.72 -8.80 13.63
C SER A 160 11.58 -8.42 12.42
N SER A 161 11.32 -8.99 11.25
CA SER A 161 12.07 -8.67 10.02
C SER A 161 11.88 -7.21 9.59
N PHE A 162 10.67 -6.67 9.69
CA PHE A 162 10.37 -5.28 9.35
C PHE A 162 10.89 -4.31 10.41
N LEU A 163 10.79 -4.65 11.70
CA LEU A 163 11.38 -3.84 12.77
C LEU A 163 12.91 -3.72 12.63
N SER A 164 13.61 -4.81 12.28
CA SER A 164 15.05 -4.77 12.00
C SER A 164 15.40 -3.84 10.85
N ARG A 165 14.55 -3.77 9.81
CA ARG A 165 14.75 -2.82 8.71
C ARG A 165 14.52 -1.38 9.13
N ILE A 166 13.45 -1.11 9.86
CA ILE A 166 13.19 0.24 10.40
C ILE A 166 14.39 0.71 11.22
N GLU A 167 14.87 -0.12 12.14
CA GLU A 167 16.00 0.21 13.01
C GLU A 167 17.29 0.47 12.22
N ALA A 168 17.60 -0.36 11.22
CA ALA A 168 18.83 -0.25 10.45
C ALA A 168 18.82 0.88 9.42
N LEU A 169 17.66 1.20 8.85
CA LEU A 169 17.56 1.97 7.62
C LEU A 169 16.75 3.26 7.73
N ASN A 170 15.97 3.48 8.80
CA ASN A 170 15.15 4.70 8.92
C ASN A 170 16.00 5.98 8.84
N THR A 171 17.26 5.95 9.26
CA THR A 171 18.21 7.08 9.14
C THR A 171 18.46 7.54 7.70
N HIS A 172 18.15 6.73 6.68
CA HIS A 172 18.26 7.13 5.27
C HIS A 172 17.04 7.89 4.76
N THR A 173 15.90 7.82 5.46
CA THR A 173 14.61 8.35 5.00
C THR A 173 13.92 9.24 6.00
N ASN A 174 14.22 9.11 7.29
CA ASN A 174 13.56 9.77 8.41
C ASN A 174 12.01 9.65 8.34
N ALA A 175 11.53 8.47 7.92
CA ALA A 175 10.13 8.23 7.58
C ALA A 175 9.28 7.86 8.80
N VAL A 176 9.83 7.14 9.77
CA VAL A 176 9.13 6.71 10.99
C VAL A 176 9.28 7.76 12.10
N ILE A 177 8.17 8.20 12.69
CA ILE A 177 8.17 9.12 13.85
C ILE A 177 8.20 8.34 15.17
N SER A 178 7.37 7.30 15.29
CA SER A 178 7.26 6.51 16.51
C SER A 178 6.87 5.07 16.16
N THR A 179 7.38 4.11 16.93
CA THR A 179 7.06 2.69 16.79
C THR A 179 5.89 2.32 17.71
N ASN A 180 5.11 1.31 17.30
CA ASN A 180 4.09 0.71 18.16
C ASN A 180 4.79 -0.22 19.17
N PRO A 181 4.79 0.08 20.47
CA PRO A 181 5.43 -0.76 21.48
C PRO A 181 4.77 -2.14 21.59
N ASP A 182 3.51 -2.27 21.21
CA ASP A 182 2.70 -3.48 21.40
C ASP A 182 2.77 -4.45 20.21
N CYS A 183 3.35 -4.04 19.06
CA CYS A 183 3.26 -4.82 17.81
C CYS A 183 3.88 -6.23 17.89
N LEU A 184 4.88 -6.44 18.75
CA LEU A 184 5.48 -7.75 19.00
C LEU A 184 4.57 -8.65 19.84
N VAL A 185 3.87 -8.08 20.83
CA VAL A 185 2.88 -8.80 21.64
C VAL A 185 1.65 -9.16 20.80
N GLU A 186 1.21 -8.24 19.94
CA GLU A 186 0.15 -8.49 18.97
C GLU A 186 0.53 -9.63 18.01
N ALA A 187 1.79 -9.67 17.55
CA ALA A 187 2.29 -10.73 16.69
C ALA A 187 2.31 -12.11 17.39
N ASP A 188 2.83 -12.18 18.62
CA ASP A 188 2.84 -13.42 19.41
C ASP A 188 1.42 -13.92 19.68
N ALA A 189 0.48 -13.01 19.94
CA ALA A 189 -0.93 -13.34 20.13
C ALA A 189 -1.59 -13.88 18.84
N ALA A 190 -1.17 -13.40 17.67
CA ALA A 190 -1.65 -13.88 16.38
C ALA A 190 -1.07 -15.26 15.99
N ASP A 191 0.13 -15.61 16.46
CA ASP A 191 0.73 -16.94 16.22
C ASP A 191 -0.03 -18.08 16.92
N ALA A 192 -0.63 -17.83 18.09
CA ALA A 192 -1.36 -18.86 18.82
C ALA A 192 -2.57 -19.45 18.06
N PRO A 193 -3.47 -18.65 17.45
CA PRO A 193 -4.52 -19.13 16.56
C PRO A 193 -4.01 -19.82 15.29
N LEU A 194 -2.91 -19.34 14.71
CA LEU A 194 -2.32 -19.92 13.49
C LEU A 194 -1.96 -21.40 13.70
N ALA A 195 -1.35 -21.70 14.86
CA ALA A 195 -1.01 -23.07 15.26
C ALA A 195 -2.23 -23.95 15.60
N ALA A 196 -3.37 -23.35 15.98
CA ALA A 196 -4.56 -24.06 16.45
C ALA A 196 -5.57 -24.37 15.33
N ASN A 197 -5.66 -23.54 14.29
CA ASN A 197 -6.77 -23.54 13.32
C ASN A 197 -6.37 -23.91 11.88
N ASN A 198 -5.17 -24.45 11.62
CA ASN A 198 -4.69 -24.76 10.25
C ASN A 198 -4.91 -23.58 9.26
N GLY A 199 -4.75 -22.33 9.70
CA GLY A 199 -4.93 -21.13 8.85
C GLY A 199 -6.38 -20.76 8.48
N ASN A 200 -7.40 -21.49 8.93
CA ASN A 200 -8.76 -21.40 8.38
C ASN A 200 -9.63 -20.25 8.94
N SER A 201 -9.07 -19.33 9.74
CA SER A 201 -9.85 -18.25 10.41
C SER A 201 -9.17 -16.87 10.43
N SER A 202 -8.25 -16.60 9.51
CA SER A 202 -7.44 -15.38 9.54
C SER A 202 -8.05 -14.25 8.69
N GLY A 203 -8.09 -13.03 9.24
CA GLY A 203 -8.62 -11.85 8.56
C GLY A 203 -7.80 -11.46 7.32
N ARG A 204 -8.35 -10.57 6.48
CA ARG A 204 -7.74 -10.18 5.18
C ARG A 204 -6.35 -9.54 5.29
N LEU A 205 -5.97 -9.07 6.46
CA LEU A 205 -4.67 -8.44 6.74
C LEU A 205 -3.92 -9.19 7.85
N PHE A 206 -4.24 -10.45 8.10
CA PHE A 206 -3.64 -11.22 9.19
C PHE A 206 -2.11 -11.21 9.14
N CYS A 207 -1.51 -10.67 10.20
CA CYS A 207 -0.06 -10.52 10.35
C CYS A 207 0.61 -9.66 9.26
N ILE A 208 -0.15 -8.82 8.56
CA ILE A 208 0.38 -7.91 7.57
C ILE A 208 0.92 -6.65 8.26
N PRO A 209 2.25 -6.39 8.18
CA PRO A 209 2.85 -5.19 8.74
C PRO A 209 2.38 -3.93 8.01
N THR A 210 1.83 -3.00 8.77
CA THR A 210 1.18 -1.77 8.28
C THR A 210 1.75 -0.55 9.02
N VAL A 211 1.89 0.58 8.34
CA VAL A 211 2.23 1.87 8.99
C VAL A 211 1.09 2.88 8.86
N LEU A 212 0.93 3.71 9.88
CA LEU A 212 -0.09 4.76 9.90
C LEU A 212 0.55 6.13 9.71
N LYS A 213 0.02 6.95 8.80
CA LYS A 213 0.35 8.38 8.80
C LYS A 213 0.02 8.97 10.18
N ASP A 214 0.87 9.87 10.70
CA ASP A 214 0.70 10.39 12.06
C ASP A 214 -0.44 11.41 12.26
N ASN A 215 -1.43 11.40 11.37
CA ASN A 215 -2.70 12.08 11.55
C ASN A 215 -3.88 11.13 11.81
N TYR A 216 -3.62 9.83 12.00
CA TYR A 216 -4.62 8.84 12.41
C TYR A 216 -4.56 8.64 13.91
N ASP A 217 -5.71 8.75 14.58
CA ASP A 217 -5.83 8.33 15.97
C ASP A 217 -5.57 6.84 16.11
N ALA A 218 -4.66 6.50 17.01
CA ALA A 218 -4.38 5.14 17.40
C ALA A 218 -4.04 5.12 18.89
N SER A 219 -4.53 4.13 19.63
CA SER A 219 -4.40 4.09 21.08
C SER A 219 -3.01 3.75 21.60
N PHE A 220 -2.09 3.33 20.71
CA PHE A 220 -0.72 2.98 21.08
C PHE A 220 0.24 4.18 21.12
N ALA A 221 -0.11 5.30 20.47
CA ALA A 221 0.77 6.47 20.38
C ALA A 221 0.00 7.80 20.21
N PRO A 222 0.55 8.94 20.66
CA PRO A 222 0.02 10.25 20.34
C PRO A 222 -0.19 10.44 18.83
N THR A 223 -1.17 11.27 18.47
CA THR A 223 -1.45 11.64 17.08
C THR A 223 -1.11 13.10 16.92
N THR A 224 0.06 13.37 16.33
CA THR A 224 0.68 14.70 16.43
C THR A 224 0.57 15.50 15.14
N GLY A 225 0.25 14.86 14.02
CA GLY A 225 0.33 15.50 12.71
C GLY A 225 1.74 15.97 12.36
N GLY A 226 2.78 15.41 12.99
CA GLY A 226 4.17 15.87 12.90
C GLY A 226 4.45 17.16 13.66
N CYS A 227 3.48 17.72 14.37
CA CYS A 227 3.61 18.99 15.09
C CYS A 227 4.12 18.74 16.52
N LEU A 228 5.23 19.41 16.89
CA LEU A 228 5.83 19.26 18.21
C LEU A 228 4.89 19.71 19.34
N ALA A 229 4.07 20.74 19.10
CA ALA A 229 3.04 21.19 20.05
C ALA A 229 2.03 20.09 20.42
N LEU A 230 1.79 19.13 19.53
CA LEU A 230 0.88 18.00 19.75
C LEU A 230 1.61 16.75 20.25
N ALA A 231 2.94 16.76 20.37
CA ALA A 231 3.71 15.62 20.87
C ALA A 231 3.45 15.33 22.36
N THR A 232 3.08 16.37 23.12
CA THR A 232 2.67 16.24 24.54
C THR A 232 1.17 16.02 24.71
N SER A 233 0.42 15.90 23.61
CA SER A 233 -1.00 15.57 23.67
C SER A 233 -1.22 14.17 24.23
N THR A 234 -2.41 13.95 24.76
CA THR A 234 -2.79 12.66 25.32
C THR A 234 -2.94 11.66 24.19
N THR A 235 -2.32 10.48 24.32
CA THR A 235 -2.62 9.35 23.44
C THR A 235 -4.13 9.11 23.41
N PRO A 236 -4.77 9.09 22.23
CA PRO A 236 -6.20 8.83 22.13
C PRO A 236 -6.56 7.52 22.87
N ASN A 237 -7.65 7.50 23.65
CA ASN A 237 -8.07 6.28 24.35
C ASN A 237 -8.91 5.33 23.46
N TYR A 238 -8.97 5.61 22.15
CA TYR A 238 -9.64 4.82 21.12
C TYR A 238 -8.92 5.03 19.79
N ASN A 239 -9.15 4.11 18.85
CA ASN A 239 -8.63 4.21 17.50
C ASN A 239 -9.61 4.96 16.60
N ALA A 240 -9.11 5.55 15.51
CA ALA A 240 -9.98 5.94 14.40
C ALA A 240 -10.77 4.70 13.90
N PRO A 241 -12.03 4.82 13.43
CA PRO A 241 -12.82 3.67 12.97
C PRO A 241 -12.12 2.86 11.88
N VAL A 242 -11.35 3.52 11.01
CA VAL A 242 -10.52 2.85 10.00
C VAL A 242 -9.43 2.00 10.64
N VAL A 243 -8.76 2.48 11.69
CA VAL A 243 -7.71 1.74 12.41
C VAL A 243 -8.32 0.52 13.11
N ASP A 244 -9.52 0.64 13.70
CA ASP A 244 -10.24 -0.52 14.24
C ASP A 244 -10.59 -1.56 13.15
N ALA A 245 -10.96 -1.12 11.95
CA ALA A 245 -11.19 -2.02 10.83
C ALA A 245 -9.90 -2.76 10.41
N LEU A 246 -8.74 -2.09 10.43
CA LEU A 246 -7.44 -2.72 10.15
C LEU A 246 -7.09 -3.77 11.22
N ASN A 247 -7.22 -3.43 12.50
CA ASN A 247 -6.94 -4.33 13.62
C ASN A 247 -7.88 -5.55 13.57
N LYS A 248 -9.17 -5.35 13.29
CA LYS A 248 -10.15 -6.43 13.14
C LYS A 248 -9.84 -7.34 11.95
N ALA A 249 -9.24 -6.80 10.88
CA ALA A 249 -8.78 -7.58 9.75
C ALA A 249 -7.45 -8.33 10.01
N GLY A 250 -6.84 -8.14 11.19
CA GLY A 250 -5.62 -8.82 11.63
C GLY A 250 -4.32 -8.12 11.25
N ALA A 251 -4.38 -6.86 10.79
CA ALA A 251 -3.18 -6.08 10.51
C ALA A 251 -2.36 -5.86 11.79
N ILE A 252 -1.03 -5.85 11.66
CA ILE A 252 -0.14 -5.45 12.75
C ILE A 252 0.43 -4.08 12.42
N ILE A 253 0.10 -3.10 13.24
CA ILE A 253 0.52 -1.72 13.02
C ILE A 253 1.90 -1.53 13.64
N LEU A 254 2.91 -1.24 12.81
CA LEU A 254 4.30 -1.16 13.27
C LEU A 254 4.68 0.21 13.84
N ALA A 255 4.12 1.28 13.28
CA ALA A 255 4.61 2.62 13.54
C ALA A 255 3.65 3.72 13.05
N LYS A 256 3.80 4.91 13.63
CA LYS A 256 3.36 6.18 13.03
C LYS A 256 4.49 6.73 12.15
N VAL A 257 4.15 7.16 10.94
CA VAL A 257 5.11 7.72 9.96
C VAL A 257 4.90 9.21 9.76
N ASN A 258 6.00 9.87 9.43
CA ASN A 258 6.10 11.31 9.26
C ASN A 258 5.24 11.80 8.10
N LEU A 259 4.88 13.07 8.18
CA LEU A 259 4.08 13.78 7.20
C LEU A 259 4.58 15.20 7.07
N HIS A 260 4.09 15.91 6.06
CA HIS A 260 4.20 17.37 6.13
C HIS A 260 3.35 17.84 7.30
N GLU A 261 3.91 18.70 8.14
CA GLU A 261 3.28 19.12 9.38
C GLU A 261 1.82 19.57 9.16
N LEU A 262 0.92 18.98 9.94
CA LEU A 262 -0.53 19.17 9.89
C LEU A 262 -1.14 19.00 8.49
N ALA A 263 -0.47 18.23 7.63
CA ALA A 263 -0.82 17.93 6.25
C ALA A 263 -0.85 19.15 5.28
N LEU A 264 -0.19 20.27 5.61
CA LEU A 264 -0.37 21.56 4.91
C LEU A 264 0.43 21.76 3.61
N GLU A 265 1.32 20.85 3.21
CA GLU A 265 2.10 20.94 1.95
C GLU A 265 2.64 19.57 1.50
N GLY A 266 3.17 19.49 0.29
CA GLY A 266 3.73 18.30 -0.36
C GLY A 266 5.23 18.04 -0.15
N LEU A 267 5.86 18.56 0.91
CA LEU A 267 7.32 18.45 1.12
C LEU A 267 7.73 17.40 2.17
N SER A 268 6.80 17.00 3.03
CA SER A 268 6.99 16.03 4.13
C SER A 268 8.16 16.34 5.07
N VAL A 269 8.07 17.52 5.67
CA VAL A 269 8.93 18.00 6.76
C VAL A 269 8.02 18.40 7.92
N SER A 270 8.48 18.15 9.15
CA SER A 270 7.73 18.50 10.36
C SER A 270 8.64 18.81 11.54
N SER A 271 8.17 19.61 12.48
CA SER A 271 8.93 20.00 13.68
C SER A 271 9.23 18.83 14.61
N LEU A 272 8.35 17.83 14.66
CA LEU A 272 8.55 16.62 15.46
C LEU A 272 9.39 15.57 14.74
N GLY A 273 9.09 15.33 13.46
CA GLY A 273 9.62 14.21 12.68
C GLY A 273 10.83 14.54 11.81
N GLY A 274 11.22 15.81 11.67
CA GLY A 274 12.30 16.22 10.78
C GLY A 274 11.92 16.18 9.30
N GLN A 275 12.91 16.19 8.42
CA GLN A 275 12.74 16.10 6.97
C GLN A 275 12.70 14.63 6.53
N THR A 276 11.55 14.16 6.02
CA THR A 276 11.52 12.87 5.33
C THR A 276 12.26 12.99 3.99
N ILE A 277 13.07 12.00 3.62
CA ILE A 277 13.91 11.99 2.42
C ILE A 277 13.38 10.96 1.42
N ASN A 278 13.42 11.29 0.13
CA ASN A 278 13.03 10.36 -0.94
C ASN A 278 14.03 9.19 -1.05
N PRO A 279 13.57 7.93 -0.96
CA PRO A 279 14.43 6.76 -1.10
C PRO A 279 15.15 6.64 -2.45
N TYR A 280 14.61 7.23 -3.51
CA TYR A 280 15.18 7.15 -4.86
C TYR A 280 16.16 8.27 -5.17
N ASP A 281 16.03 9.44 -4.52
CA ASP A 281 16.95 10.58 -4.68
C ASP A 281 17.06 11.33 -3.35
N ASN A 282 18.18 11.17 -2.65
CA ASN A 282 18.38 11.75 -1.32
C ASN A 282 18.46 13.29 -1.30
N THR A 283 18.45 13.95 -2.46
CA THR A 283 18.38 15.41 -2.60
C THR A 283 16.95 15.93 -2.75
N ARG A 284 15.96 15.04 -2.87
CA ARG A 284 14.56 15.38 -3.14
C ARG A 284 13.63 15.00 -2.00
N THR A 285 12.49 15.68 -1.96
CA THR A 285 11.40 15.36 -1.04
C THR A 285 10.70 14.07 -1.50
N PRO A 286 10.06 13.32 -0.59
CA PRO A 286 9.28 12.13 -0.94
C PRO A 286 7.87 12.48 -1.46
N GLY A 287 7.61 13.73 -1.86
CA GLY A 287 6.26 14.25 -2.05
C GLY A 287 5.51 14.38 -0.71
N GLY A 288 4.20 14.65 -0.74
CA GLY A 288 3.47 14.78 0.51
C GLY A 288 2.00 15.19 0.41
N SER A 289 1.31 15.32 1.55
CA SER A 289 1.84 15.26 2.90
C SER A 289 2.11 13.85 3.44
N SER A 290 1.64 12.76 2.83
CA SER A 290 1.88 11.39 3.32
C SER A 290 3.27 10.83 2.92
N GLY A 291 4.31 11.66 2.94
CA GLY A 291 5.64 11.29 2.46
C GLY A 291 6.36 10.25 3.30
N GLY A 292 6.16 10.23 4.63
CA GLY A 292 6.68 9.16 5.48
C GLY A 292 6.09 7.81 5.11
N THR A 293 4.79 7.73 4.81
CA THR A 293 4.16 6.51 4.28
C THR A 293 4.80 6.09 2.96
N GLY A 294 4.94 7.03 2.01
CA GLY A 294 5.57 6.76 0.72
C GLY A 294 7.01 6.24 0.85
N ALA A 295 7.83 6.91 1.64
CA ALA A 295 9.23 6.55 1.85
C ALA A 295 9.36 5.20 2.58
N ALA A 296 8.57 4.97 3.65
CA ALA A 296 8.57 3.73 4.41
C ALA A 296 8.16 2.53 3.56
N VAL A 297 7.08 2.64 2.78
CA VAL A 297 6.60 1.55 1.92
C VAL A 297 7.58 1.30 0.77
N ALA A 298 8.15 2.33 0.16
CA ALA A 298 9.14 2.15 -0.90
C ALA A 298 10.43 1.49 -0.39
N ALA A 299 10.84 1.77 0.85
CA ALA A 299 12.00 1.16 1.51
C ALA A 299 11.70 -0.21 2.15
N SER A 300 10.48 -0.75 2.00
CA SER A 300 10.05 -2.01 2.64
C SER A 300 10.17 -1.99 4.17
N PHE A 301 9.72 -0.91 4.81
CA PHE A 301 9.51 -0.83 6.27
C PHE A 301 8.15 -1.36 6.70
N ALA A 302 7.25 -1.55 5.75
CA ALA A 302 5.96 -2.22 5.92
C ALA A 302 5.52 -2.80 4.57
N VAL A 303 4.45 -3.62 4.56
CA VAL A 303 3.84 -4.10 3.31
C VAL A 303 3.12 -2.98 2.57
N TRP A 304 2.37 -2.18 3.32
CA TRP A 304 1.63 -1.03 2.85
C TRP A 304 1.44 -0.02 4.00
N GLY A 305 0.82 1.11 3.74
CA GLY A 305 0.48 2.05 4.79
C GLY A 305 -0.66 2.99 4.44
N THR A 306 -1.12 3.72 5.44
CA THR A 306 -2.23 4.66 5.31
C THR A 306 -1.76 6.06 4.94
N GLY A 307 -2.62 6.82 4.28
CA GLY A 307 -2.42 8.23 4.04
C GLY A 307 -3.73 8.99 3.91
N THR A 308 -3.62 10.31 3.91
CA THR A 308 -4.77 11.20 3.68
C THR A 308 -4.48 12.13 2.51
N ASP A 309 -5.52 12.60 1.85
CA ASP A 309 -5.46 13.44 0.66
C ASP A 309 -6.49 14.57 0.77
N THR A 310 -6.00 15.81 0.91
CA THR A 310 -6.83 17.02 0.80
C THR A 310 -6.71 17.66 -0.58
N VAL A 311 -5.54 17.51 -1.22
CA VAL A 311 -5.31 18.00 -2.60
C VAL A 311 -4.50 17.01 -3.42
N ASN A 312 -3.40 16.44 -2.91
CA ASN A 312 -2.58 15.42 -3.61
C ASN A 312 -1.98 14.39 -2.64
N SER A 313 -2.34 14.41 -1.36
CA SER A 313 -1.48 13.86 -0.31
C SER A 313 -1.44 12.34 -0.19
N LEU A 314 -2.26 11.59 -0.94
CA LEU A 314 -2.03 10.16 -1.22
C LEU A 314 -1.21 9.95 -2.49
N ARG A 315 -1.50 10.75 -3.51
CA ARG A 315 -1.07 10.58 -4.89
C ARG A 315 0.35 11.08 -5.15
N SER A 316 0.71 12.23 -4.59
CA SER A 316 2.06 12.81 -4.65
C SER A 316 3.12 11.91 -4.03
N PRO A 317 2.97 11.40 -2.79
CA PRO A 317 3.94 10.45 -2.26
C PRO A 317 3.91 9.11 -2.98
N ALA A 318 2.78 8.66 -3.52
CA ALA A 318 2.77 7.44 -4.33
C ALA A 318 3.59 7.61 -5.63
N SER A 319 3.36 8.71 -6.34
CA SER A 319 4.09 9.10 -7.56
C SER A 319 5.60 9.24 -7.30
N ALA A 320 5.98 10.01 -6.28
CA ALA A 320 7.38 10.31 -5.95
C ALA A 320 8.19 9.11 -5.44
N ASN A 321 7.52 8.04 -4.98
CA ASN A 321 8.17 6.86 -4.40
C ASN A 321 7.90 5.56 -5.20
N SER A 322 7.45 5.66 -6.45
CA SER A 322 7.16 4.51 -7.32
C SER A 322 6.18 3.51 -6.69
N LEU A 323 5.06 4.03 -6.19
CA LEU A 323 4.02 3.28 -5.49
C LEU A 323 2.65 3.49 -6.14
N PHE A 324 1.72 2.64 -5.74
CA PHE A 324 0.31 2.73 -6.06
C PHE A 324 -0.43 3.38 -4.90
N SER A 325 -1.48 4.16 -5.20
CA SER A 325 -2.41 4.64 -4.17
C SER A 325 -3.81 4.81 -4.73
N LEU A 326 -4.78 4.85 -3.83
CA LEU A 326 -6.16 5.15 -4.17
C LEU A 326 -6.70 6.27 -3.28
N ARG A 327 -7.10 7.36 -3.91
CA ARG A 327 -7.99 8.36 -3.32
C ARG A 327 -9.43 7.91 -3.62
N PRO A 328 -10.23 7.50 -2.64
CA PRO A 328 -11.58 7.02 -2.91
C PRO A 328 -12.54 8.17 -3.22
N THR A 329 -13.74 7.83 -3.69
CA THR A 329 -14.87 8.76 -3.72
C THR A 329 -15.11 9.30 -2.31
N ARG A 330 -15.36 10.61 -2.22
CA ARG A 330 -15.65 11.27 -0.93
C ARG A 330 -16.81 10.54 -0.22
N GLY A 331 -16.52 10.07 0.99
CA GLY A 331 -17.47 9.34 1.83
C GLY A 331 -17.34 7.82 1.80
N LEU A 332 -16.56 7.22 0.89
CA LEU A 332 -16.40 5.75 0.87
C LEU A 332 -15.71 5.22 2.14
N ILE A 333 -14.74 5.97 2.65
CA ILE A 333 -13.99 5.65 3.87
C ILE A 333 -14.23 6.78 4.87
N SER A 334 -14.54 6.43 6.12
CA SER A 334 -14.72 7.41 7.21
C SER A 334 -13.45 8.21 7.49
N ARG A 335 -13.63 9.49 7.79
CA ARG A 335 -12.59 10.44 8.19
C ARG A 335 -12.62 10.73 9.69
N ALA A 336 -13.49 10.06 10.45
CA ALA A 336 -13.52 10.20 11.89
C ALA A 336 -12.17 9.76 12.50
N GLY A 337 -11.71 10.49 13.50
CA GLY A 337 -10.43 10.22 14.17
C GLY A 337 -9.17 10.57 13.34
N ILE A 338 -9.32 11.43 12.33
CA ILE A 338 -8.22 11.92 11.50
C ILE A 338 -8.01 13.43 11.76
N ILE A 339 -6.77 13.90 11.95
CA ILE A 339 -6.49 15.36 12.01
C ILE A 339 -6.92 15.97 10.67
N PRO A 340 -7.91 16.90 10.67
CA PRO A 340 -8.56 17.35 9.44
C PRO A 340 -7.86 18.58 8.83
N ILE A 341 -8.16 18.83 7.55
CA ILE A 341 -7.99 20.15 6.93
C ILE A 341 -9.32 20.66 6.35
N SER A 342 -10.03 19.84 5.58
CA SER A 342 -11.23 20.25 4.86
C SER A 342 -12.19 19.09 4.74
N TYR A 343 -13.37 19.20 5.36
CA TYR A 343 -14.41 18.20 5.20
C TYR A 343 -14.96 18.16 3.76
N THR A 344 -14.75 19.19 2.94
CA THR A 344 -15.08 19.16 1.52
C THR A 344 -14.10 18.28 0.73
N GLN A 345 -12.82 18.25 1.10
CA GLN A 345 -11.76 17.71 0.25
C GLN A 345 -11.02 16.50 0.84
N ASP A 346 -11.01 16.32 2.15
CA ASP A 346 -10.27 15.26 2.82
C ASP A 346 -10.79 13.87 2.40
N ALA A 347 -9.85 13.00 2.08
CA ALA A 347 -10.06 11.58 1.84
C ALA A 347 -8.97 10.77 2.53
N VAL A 348 -9.32 9.55 2.90
CA VAL A 348 -8.44 8.57 3.56
C VAL A 348 -8.19 7.45 2.54
N GLY A 349 -6.98 6.91 2.47
CA GLY A 349 -6.72 5.84 1.51
C GLY A 349 -5.41 5.08 1.73
N PRO A 350 -5.19 4.00 0.97
CA PRO A 350 -3.98 3.19 1.04
C PRO A 350 -2.89 3.65 0.08
N ILE A 351 -1.64 3.39 0.47
CA ILE A 351 -0.43 3.48 -0.36
C ILE A 351 0.30 2.13 -0.27
N GLY A 352 0.64 1.53 -1.41
CA GLY A 352 1.20 0.18 -1.49
C GLY A 352 2.07 -0.04 -2.73
N ARG A 353 2.74 -1.19 -2.81
CA ARG A 353 3.71 -1.50 -3.88
C ARG A 353 3.09 -2.10 -5.13
N CYS A 354 1.88 -2.62 -5.03
CA CYS A 354 1.15 -3.18 -6.14
C CYS A 354 -0.34 -2.82 -6.03
N VAL A 355 -1.04 -2.95 -7.15
CA VAL A 355 -2.48 -2.73 -7.22
C VAL A 355 -3.19 -3.69 -6.27
N GLU A 356 -2.81 -4.95 -6.18
CA GLU A 356 -3.45 -5.97 -5.34
C GLU A 356 -3.45 -5.57 -3.84
N ASP A 357 -2.33 -5.03 -3.33
CA ASP A 357 -2.27 -4.58 -1.94
C ASP A 357 -3.18 -3.35 -1.71
N VAL A 358 -3.18 -2.38 -2.63
CA VAL A 358 -3.91 -1.10 -2.56
C VAL A 358 -5.40 -1.25 -2.85
N ALA A 359 -5.67 -1.81 -4.02
CA ALA A 359 -6.97 -1.99 -4.65
C ALA A 359 -7.86 -2.90 -3.87
N ALA A 360 -7.30 -4.05 -3.54
CA ALA A 360 -8.13 -5.20 -3.30
C ALA A 360 -8.26 -5.39 -1.81
N ILE A 361 -7.16 -5.40 -1.08
CA ILE A 361 -7.20 -5.77 0.33
C ILE A 361 -7.33 -4.53 1.22
N ALA A 362 -6.46 -3.54 1.05
CA ALA A 362 -6.48 -2.37 1.92
C ALA A 362 -7.78 -1.54 1.76
N LEU A 363 -8.20 -1.23 0.52
CA LEU A 363 -9.46 -0.51 0.29
C LEU A 363 -10.67 -1.27 0.85
N THR A 364 -10.78 -2.58 0.58
CA THR A 364 -11.90 -3.40 1.08
C THR A 364 -12.01 -3.35 2.59
N VAL A 365 -10.88 -3.46 3.30
CA VAL A 365 -10.86 -3.38 4.76
C VAL A 365 -11.22 -1.96 5.23
N MET A 366 -10.62 -0.92 4.66
CA MET A 366 -10.87 0.45 5.10
C MET A 366 -12.33 0.90 4.82
N ALA A 367 -12.93 0.46 3.71
CA ALA A 367 -14.33 0.73 3.37
C ALA A 367 -15.33 -0.10 4.20
N SER A 368 -14.88 -1.17 4.87
CA SER A 368 -15.74 -2.03 5.69
C SER A 368 -16.31 -1.34 6.94
N VAL A 369 -15.77 -0.18 7.32
CA VAL A 369 -16.34 0.70 8.36
C VAL A 369 -17.81 1.01 8.04
N GLY A 370 -18.14 1.21 6.76
CA GLY A 370 -19.51 1.45 6.31
C GLY A 370 -20.03 2.84 6.68
N ASN A 371 -21.26 2.91 7.20
CA ASN A 371 -21.85 4.17 7.62
C ASN A 371 -21.34 4.56 9.00
N ASP A 372 -20.81 5.76 9.13
CA ASP A 372 -20.27 6.31 10.37
C ASP A 372 -21.02 7.58 10.76
N GLU A 373 -21.63 7.58 11.94
CA GLU A 373 -22.38 8.73 12.46
C GLU A 373 -21.49 9.94 12.76
N GLN A 374 -20.19 9.73 12.95
CA GLN A 374 -19.20 10.80 13.13
C GLN A 374 -18.73 11.41 11.81
N ASP A 375 -19.09 10.80 10.67
CA ASP A 375 -18.76 11.29 9.33
C ASP A 375 -19.97 11.19 8.40
N ASN A 376 -20.70 12.31 8.30
CA ASN A 376 -21.90 12.40 7.47
C ASN A 376 -21.70 12.11 5.98
N ALA A 377 -20.48 12.20 5.44
CA ALA A 377 -20.22 11.90 4.03
C ALA A 377 -20.39 10.39 3.74
N THR A 378 -20.20 9.53 4.75
CA THR A 378 -20.40 8.09 4.62
C THR A 378 -21.85 7.68 4.39
N ALA A 379 -22.80 8.57 4.68
CA ALA A 379 -24.21 8.37 4.35
C ALA A 379 -24.48 8.46 2.84
N LEU A 380 -23.57 9.09 2.06
CA LEU A 380 -23.72 9.25 0.60
C LEU A 380 -23.43 7.98 -0.19
N VAL A 381 -22.80 6.96 0.43
CA VAL A 381 -22.41 5.72 -0.25
C VAL A 381 -23.67 4.94 -0.70
N PRO A 382 -23.85 4.70 -2.01
CA PRO A 382 -24.99 3.95 -2.54
C PRO A 382 -25.04 2.53 -2.00
N ALA A 383 -26.25 1.98 -1.83
CA ALA A 383 -26.44 0.63 -1.27
C ALA A 383 -25.67 -0.46 -2.03
N GLY A 384 -25.59 -0.38 -3.37
CA GLY A 384 -24.87 -1.35 -4.20
C GLY A 384 -23.34 -1.25 -4.16
N VAL A 385 -22.78 -0.23 -3.51
CA VAL A 385 -21.33 -0.01 -3.33
C VAL A 385 -20.89 -0.44 -1.92
N ARG A 386 -21.84 -0.60 -0.99
CA ARG A 386 -21.53 -0.98 0.39
C ARG A 386 -21.09 -2.43 0.46
N GLY A 387 -19.97 -2.68 1.14
CA GLY A 387 -19.42 -4.02 1.31
C GLY A 387 -18.83 -4.60 0.02
N THR A 388 -18.55 -3.77 -0.99
CA THR A 388 -17.83 -4.20 -2.18
C THR A 388 -16.47 -4.78 -1.78
N ASP A 389 -16.22 -6.00 -2.25
CA ASP A 389 -14.91 -6.62 -2.18
C ASP A 389 -14.11 -6.23 -3.42
N TYR A 390 -13.25 -5.24 -3.28
CA TYR A 390 -12.42 -4.74 -4.37
C TYR A 390 -11.30 -5.72 -4.76
N THR A 391 -11.13 -6.84 -4.03
CA THR A 391 -10.30 -7.98 -4.48
C THR A 391 -10.98 -8.78 -5.58
N ALA A 392 -12.32 -8.77 -5.61
CA ALA A 392 -13.07 -9.53 -6.57
C ALA A 392 -12.84 -8.96 -7.98
N HIS A 393 -12.59 -9.85 -8.95
CA HIS A 393 -12.50 -9.51 -10.36
C HIS A 393 -11.44 -8.46 -10.74
N LEU A 394 -10.42 -8.24 -9.91
CA LEU A 394 -9.37 -7.25 -10.19
C LEU A 394 -8.67 -7.52 -11.54
N SER A 395 -8.39 -8.79 -11.84
CA SER A 395 -7.77 -9.24 -13.09
C SER A 395 -8.74 -9.35 -14.28
N ALA A 396 -10.05 -9.25 -14.05
CA ALA A 396 -11.07 -9.45 -15.10
C ALA A 396 -11.22 -8.25 -16.06
N GLY A 397 -10.59 -7.12 -15.74
CA GLY A 397 -10.59 -5.93 -16.60
C GLY A 397 -9.87 -6.14 -17.93
N SER A 398 -10.09 -5.23 -18.87
CA SER A 398 -9.34 -5.17 -20.12
C SER A 398 -9.11 -3.72 -20.53
N LEU A 399 -7.94 -3.42 -21.11
CA LEU A 399 -7.68 -2.12 -21.74
C LEU A 399 -8.35 -2.00 -23.12
N LYS A 400 -8.69 -3.13 -23.74
CA LYS A 400 -9.26 -3.16 -25.09
C LYS A 400 -10.64 -2.52 -25.11
N GLY A 401 -10.80 -1.52 -25.96
CA GLY A 401 -12.07 -0.81 -26.13
C GLY A 401 -12.34 0.28 -25.10
N LEU A 402 -11.48 0.44 -24.08
CA LEU A 402 -11.59 1.55 -23.14
C LEU A 402 -11.29 2.88 -23.83
N ARG A 403 -11.89 3.96 -23.35
CA ARG A 403 -11.68 5.33 -23.79
C ARG A 403 -11.14 6.15 -22.63
N LEU A 404 -9.87 6.52 -22.74
CA LEU A 404 -9.13 7.24 -21.69
C LEU A 404 -8.92 8.69 -22.14
N GLY A 405 -9.47 9.64 -21.38
CA GLY A 405 -9.35 11.06 -21.69
C GLY A 405 -8.04 11.64 -21.18
N LEU A 406 -7.14 12.07 -22.07
CA LEU A 406 -5.87 12.71 -21.71
C LEU A 406 -6.07 14.20 -21.46
N VAL A 407 -5.93 14.66 -20.22
CA VAL A 407 -6.20 16.06 -19.85
C VAL A 407 -5.01 16.95 -20.17
N GLU A 408 -5.07 17.67 -21.28
CA GLU A 408 -3.91 18.40 -21.83
C GLU A 408 -3.50 19.61 -20.95
N GLY A 409 -4.46 20.30 -20.33
CA GLY A 409 -4.17 21.46 -19.46
C GLY A 409 -3.43 21.11 -18.16
N PHE A 410 -3.27 19.81 -17.88
CA PHE A 410 -2.55 19.28 -16.73
C PHE A 410 -1.09 18.90 -17.06
N PHE A 411 -0.62 19.19 -18.27
CA PHE A 411 0.79 19.11 -18.63
C PHE A 411 1.48 20.47 -18.50
N ASN A 412 2.79 20.46 -18.29
CA ASN A 412 3.66 21.60 -18.57
C ASN A 412 4.60 21.21 -19.70
N ARG A 413 4.36 21.77 -20.90
CA ARG A 413 5.16 21.47 -22.10
C ARG A 413 6.32 22.46 -22.31
N THR A 414 6.60 23.32 -21.33
CA THR A 414 7.78 24.20 -21.37
C THR A 414 9.03 23.34 -21.21
N PRO A 415 9.97 23.33 -22.18
CA PRO A 415 11.17 22.51 -22.11
C PRO A 415 11.98 22.78 -20.84
N SER A 416 12.24 21.74 -20.05
CA SER A 416 13.11 21.80 -18.88
C SER A 416 13.45 20.40 -18.36
N PRO A 417 14.58 20.25 -17.64
CA PRO A 417 14.96 18.98 -17.01
C PRO A 417 13.93 18.41 -16.03
N GLU A 418 13.02 19.25 -15.51
CA GLU A 418 12.00 18.84 -14.53
C GLU A 418 10.65 18.48 -15.18
N ASN A 419 10.35 19.01 -16.37
CA ASN A 419 9.07 18.76 -17.06
C ASN A 419 9.20 17.69 -18.16
N ASP A 420 10.31 17.69 -18.89
CA ASP A 420 10.49 16.83 -20.07
C ASP A 420 10.40 15.34 -19.73
N PRO A 421 11.02 14.84 -18.64
CA PRO A 421 10.87 13.43 -18.26
C PRO A 421 9.43 13.03 -17.95
N VAL A 422 8.64 13.92 -17.33
CA VAL A 422 7.22 13.68 -17.05
C VAL A 422 6.43 13.56 -18.35
N ASN A 423 6.67 14.48 -19.28
CA ASN A 423 6.03 14.48 -20.60
C ASN A 423 6.35 13.20 -21.39
N GLU A 424 7.60 12.76 -21.36
CA GLU A 424 8.08 11.55 -22.03
C GLU A 424 7.51 10.29 -21.41
N ALA A 425 7.52 10.17 -20.07
CA ALA A 425 6.92 9.03 -19.37
C ALA A 425 5.43 8.88 -19.70
N MET A 426 4.68 10.00 -19.72
CA MET A 426 3.27 10.01 -20.12
C MET A 426 3.06 9.65 -21.59
N ALA A 427 3.89 10.14 -22.50
CA ALA A 427 3.82 9.79 -23.93
C ALA A 427 4.11 8.30 -24.15
N ASN A 428 5.11 7.76 -23.47
CA ASN A 428 5.44 6.33 -23.51
C ASN A 428 4.31 5.47 -22.94
N ASN A 429 3.73 5.87 -21.81
CA ASN A 429 2.63 5.15 -21.18
C ASN A 429 1.38 5.16 -22.06
N THR A 430 0.94 6.33 -22.52
CA THR A 430 -0.23 6.45 -23.42
C THR A 430 -0.06 5.67 -24.72
N SER A 431 1.15 5.61 -25.27
CA SER A 431 1.46 4.75 -26.43
C SER A 431 1.26 3.26 -26.12
N LYS A 432 1.71 2.80 -24.93
CA LYS A 432 1.49 1.40 -24.49
C LYS A 432 0.00 1.09 -24.29
N LEU A 433 -0.75 2.01 -23.68
CA LEU A 433 -2.20 1.89 -23.50
C LEU A 433 -2.92 1.76 -24.86
N ALA A 434 -2.52 2.59 -25.83
CA ALA A 434 -3.07 2.53 -27.19
C ALA A 434 -2.77 1.18 -27.87
N ASN A 435 -1.53 0.68 -27.73
CA ASN A 435 -1.13 -0.62 -28.26
C ASN A 435 -1.87 -1.79 -27.59
N ALA A 436 -2.25 -1.65 -26.31
CA ALA A 436 -3.08 -2.60 -25.59
C ALA A 436 -4.59 -2.50 -25.94
N GLY A 437 -4.96 -1.60 -26.85
CA GLY A 437 -6.31 -1.48 -27.40
C GLY A 437 -7.19 -0.41 -26.75
N ALA A 438 -6.64 0.44 -25.89
CA ALA A 438 -7.36 1.61 -25.38
C ALA A 438 -7.36 2.74 -26.43
N THR A 439 -8.42 3.53 -26.45
CA THR A 439 -8.51 4.76 -27.24
C THR A 439 -8.12 5.95 -26.36
N ILE A 440 -7.05 6.66 -26.73
CA ILE A 440 -6.66 7.90 -26.05
C ILE A 440 -7.41 9.07 -26.68
N VAL A 441 -8.20 9.79 -25.87
CA VAL A 441 -9.02 10.92 -26.31
C VAL A 441 -8.42 12.21 -25.74
N PRO A 442 -7.85 13.12 -26.56
CA PRO A 442 -7.31 14.37 -26.02
C PRO A 442 -8.43 15.28 -25.50
N ILE A 443 -8.28 15.76 -24.26
CA ILE A 443 -9.18 16.70 -23.60
C ILE A 443 -8.44 18.03 -23.47
N ALA A 444 -8.60 18.87 -24.50
CA ALA A 444 -7.95 20.18 -24.61
C ALA A 444 -8.85 21.36 -24.14
N ASP A 445 -9.83 21.07 -23.30
CA ASP A 445 -10.73 22.12 -22.79
C ASP A 445 -10.02 22.99 -21.74
N PRO A 446 -10.00 24.33 -21.90
CA PRO A 446 -9.33 25.24 -20.97
C PRO A 446 -9.92 25.23 -19.56
N TYR A 447 -11.13 24.69 -19.37
CA TYR A 447 -11.73 24.49 -18.04
C TYR A 447 -10.87 23.58 -17.16
N TYR A 448 -10.10 22.66 -17.76
CA TYR A 448 -9.13 21.82 -17.06
C TYR A 448 -7.78 22.50 -16.90
N ASN A 449 -7.73 23.53 -16.05
CA ASN A 449 -6.50 24.18 -15.64
C ASN A 449 -6.37 24.11 -14.11
N ALA A 450 -5.41 23.33 -13.61
CA ALA A 450 -5.24 23.10 -12.17
C ALA A 450 -5.06 24.41 -11.37
N THR A 451 -4.38 25.41 -11.92
CA THR A 451 -4.19 26.70 -11.26
C THR A 451 -5.50 27.48 -11.14
N ALA A 452 -6.30 27.53 -12.20
CA ALA A 452 -7.60 28.21 -12.16
C ALA A 452 -8.61 27.46 -11.28
N ILE A 453 -8.59 26.12 -11.30
CA ILE A 453 -9.44 25.29 -10.45
C ILE A 453 -9.13 25.51 -8.96
N ALA A 454 -7.88 25.81 -8.61
CA ALA A 454 -7.47 26.08 -7.23
C ALA A 454 -8.12 27.34 -6.61
N ASP A 455 -8.73 28.23 -7.39
CA ASP A 455 -9.54 29.34 -6.86
C ASP A 455 -10.81 28.85 -6.12
N LEU A 456 -11.17 27.58 -6.31
CA LEU A 456 -12.29 26.92 -5.63
C LEU A 456 -11.85 26.16 -4.36
N ASP A 457 -10.61 26.32 -3.91
CA ASP A 457 -10.11 25.67 -2.70
C ASP A 457 -10.85 26.16 -1.43
N THR A 458 -11.32 25.22 -0.63
CA THR A 458 -12.14 25.48 0.57
C THR A 458 -11.34 25.44 1.86
N GLN A 459 -10.11 24.93 1.82
CA GLN A 459 -9.32 24.64 3.02
C GLN A 459 -9.16 25.86 3.93
N ARG A 460 -8.90 27.05 3.36
CA ARG A 460 -8.77 28.30 4.15
C ARG A 460 -10.02 28.64 4.96
N CYS A 461 -11.22 28.27 4.51
CA CYS A 461 -12.45 28.55 5.24
C CYS A 461 -12.81 27.45 6.26
N GLU A 462 -12.37 26.20 6.01
CA GLU A 462 -12.78 25.03 6.78
C GLU A 462 -11.76 24.61 7.86
N TYR A 463 -10.48 24.92 7.66
CA TYR A 463 -9.40 24.34 8.46
C TYR A 463 -9.48 24.68 9.95
N ARG A 464 -9.65 25.96 10.29
CA ARG A 464 -9.77 26.40 11.69
C ARG A 464 -10.93 25.70 12.40
N GLU A 465 -12.12 25.76 11.81
CA GLU A 465 -13.33 25.17 12.41
C GLU A 465 -13.22 23.65 12.56
N SER A 466 -12.62 22.98 11.57
CA SER A 466 -12.40 21.52 11.60
C SER A 466 -11.36 21.13 12.64
N MET A 467 -10.25 21.86 12.73
CA MET A 467 -9.19 21.61 13.70
C MET A 467 -9.64 21.91 15.13
N ASP A 468 -10.32 23.03 15.35
CA ASP A 468 -10.90 23.38 16.65
C ASP A 468 -11.88 22.28 17.10
N ALA A 469 -12.73 21.78 16.20
CA ALA A 469 -13.64 20.68 16.51
C ALA A 469 -12.90 19.38 16.85
N TYR A 470 -11.84 19.04 16.11
CA TYR A 470 -11.01 17.86 16.37
C TYR A 470 -10.31 17.96 17.73
N LEU A 471 -9.73 19.11 18.08
CA LEU A 471 -9.01 19.30 19.35
C LEU A 471 -9.95 19.35 20.57
N ASN A 472 -11.20 19.79 20.41
CA ASN A 472 -12.19 19.88 21.50
C ASN A 472 -13.02 18.62 21.71
N ARG A 473 -12.77 17.54 20.96
CA ARG A 473 -13.50 16.29 21.19
C ARG A 473 -13.21 15.75 22.60
N PRO A 474 -14.18 15.07 23.25
CA PRO A 474 -14.07 14.63 24.65
C PRO A 474 -12.76 13.89 24.98
N VAL A 475 -12.20 13.17 24.01
CA VAL A 475 -11.00 12.36 24.21
C VAL A 475 -9.72 13.18 24.34
N MET A 476 -9.60 14.27 23.59
CA MET A 476 -8.47 15.20 23.72
C MET A 476 -8.59 16.06 24.97
N SER A 477 -9.83 16.28 25.47
CA SER A 477 -10.11 17.08 26.68
C SER A 477 -9.92 16.35 28.01
N SER A 478 -9.57 15.05 28.00
CA SER A 478 -9.53 14.22 29.21
C SER A 478 -8.30 14.47 30.11
N THR A 479 -7.38 15.34 29.70
CA THR A 479 -6.27 15.78 30.56
C THR A 479 -6.46 17.21 31.03
N ASN A 480 -6.48 17.39 32.35
CA ASN A 480 -6.33 18.69 33.02
C ASN A 480 -4.90 19.27 32.85
N ASN A 481 -4.30 19.10 31.68
CA ASN A 481 -2.99 19.65 31.37
C ASN A 481 -3.17 20.93 30.56
N ALA A 482 -2.95 22.08 31.20
CA ALA A 482 -3.14 23.41 30.61
C ALA A 482 -2.21 23.73 29.41
N SER A 483 -1.38 22.77 28.98
CA SER A 483 -0.41 22.90 27.89
C SER A 483 -0.82 22.24 26.57
N VAL A 484 -1.96 21.53 26.49
CA VAL A 484 -2.42 20.90 25.24
C VAL A 484 -3.21 21.91 24.40
N PRO A 485 -2.89 22.11 23.11
CA PRO A 485 -3.67 23.00 22.24
C PRO A 485 -5.14 22.59 22.14
N THR A 486 -6.05 23.54 22.31
CA THR A 486 -7.50 23.32 22.17
C THR A 486 -8.07 23.96 20.90
N SER A 487 -7.27 24.74 20.18
CA SER A 487 -7.65 25.38 18.93
C SER A 487 -6.48 25.45 17.96
N LEU A 488 -6.77 25.70 16.68
CA LEU A 488 -5.75 26.02 15.68
C LEU A 488 -4.94 27.25 16.09
N HIS A 489 -5.59 28.21 16.76
CA HIS A 489 -4.91 29.39 17.28
C HIS A 489 -3.86 29.00 18.34
N ASP A 490 -4.19 28.10 19.27
CA ASP A 490 -3.26 27.66 20.32
C ASP A 490 -2.01 27.02 19.71
N ILE A 491 -2.16 26.19 18.66
CA ILE A 491 -1.03 25.55 17.96
C ILE A 491 -0.02 26.60 17.46
N TYR A 492 -0.50 27.72 16.92
CA TYR A 492 0.34 28.78 16.38
C TYR A 492 0.64 29.92 17.37
N ALA A 493 0.05 29.89 18.58
CA ALA A 493 0.26 30.87 19.66
C ALA A 493 1.28 30.41 20.72
N ILE A 494 1.71 29.15 20.67
CA ILE A 494 2.73 28.53 21.52
C ILE A 494 4.12 29.14 21.27
N PRO A 495 5.09 29.06 22.23
CA PRO A 495 6.41 29.68 22.09
C PRO A 495 7.10 29.35 20.76
N PRO A 496 7.99 30.24 20.27
CA PRO A 496 8.77 29.97 19.06
C PRO A 496 9.51 28.64 19.17
N GLY A 497 9.33 27.74 18.21
CA GLY A 497 10.08 26.48 18.15
C GLY A 497 9.26 25.19 18.13
N ASP A 498 7.93 25.29 18.23
CA ASP A 498 7.05 24.11 18.34
C ASP A 498 6.24 23.79 17.06
N PHE A 499 6.45 24.54 15.98
CA PHE A 499 5.82 24.30 14.68
C PHE A 499 6.71 24.76 13.52
N LEU A 500 6.50 24.16 12.36
CA LEU A 500 7.18 24.44 11.11
C LEU A 500 6.69 25.75 10.50
N VAL A 501 7.65 26.54 10.04
CA VAL A 501 7.45 27.89 9.54
C VAL A 501 7.93 27.93 8.10
N ILE A 502 7.02 27.76 7.14
CA ILE A 502 7.33 27.93 5.72
C ILE A 502 6.74 29.23 5.22
N SER A 503 7.59 30.13 4.72
CA SER A 503 7.16 31.45 4.23
C SER A 503 6.03 31.39 3.20
N SER A 504 6.00 30.36 2.35
CA SER A 504 4.93 30.14 1.35
C SER A 504 3.57 29.80 1.99
N GLN A 505 3.56 29.29 3.23
CA GLN A 505 2.33 28.94 3.97
C GLN A 505 1.82 30.07 4.86
N TYR A 506 2.59 31.15 5.07
CA TYR A 506 2.20 32.20 6.03
C TYR A 506 0.85 32.82 5.71
N GLU A 507 0.64 33.21 4.46
CA GLU A 507 -0.63 33.79 4.02
C GLU A 507 -1.76 32.78 4.23
N TYR A 508 -1.54 31.52 3.84
CA TYR A 508 -2.54 30.47 4.01
C TYR A 508 -2.94 30.30 5.47
N VAL A 509 -1.97 30.15 6.38
CA VAL A 509 -2.23 29.94 7.81
C VAL A 509 -2.89 31.18 8.44
N ARG A 510 -2.38 32.39 8.16
CA ARG A 510 -2.97 33.64 8.69
C ARG A 510 -4.39 33.84 8.22
N THR A 511 -4.66 33.56 6.94
CA THR A 511 -6.01 33.64 6.39
C THR A 511 -6.92 32.58 7.01
N ALA A 512 -6.44 31.34 7.19
CA ALA A 512 -7.21 30.26 7.81
C ALA A 512 -7.57 30.57 9.28
N LEU A 513 -6.65 31.17 10.04
CA LEU A 513 -6.86 31.54 11.45
C LEU A 513 -8.02 32.53 11.68
N VAL A 514 -8.41 33.31 10.66
CA VAL A 514 -9.48 34.31 10.77
C VAL A 514 -10.68 34.04 9.87
N SER A 515 -10.58 33.02 9.00
CA SER A 515 -11.64 32.65 8.08
C SER A 515 -12.64 31.67 8.70
N SER A 516 -13.79 31.56 8.07
CA SER A 516 -14.91 30.74 8.50
C SER A 516 -15.73 30.29 7.29
N THR A 517 -16.46 29.19 7.44
CA THR A 517 -17.51 28.77 6.50
C THR A 517 -18.65 29.80 6.38
N SER A 518 -18.72 30.76 7.30
CA SER A 518 -19.65 31.91 7.24
C SER A 518 -19.17 33.05 6.35
N ASN A 519 -17.94 33.01 5.82
CA ASN A 519 -17.43 34.03 4.90
C ASN A 519 -18.31 34.12 3.64
N ALA A 520 -18.58 35.35 3.17
CA ALA A 520 -19.48 35.59 2.03
C ALA A 520 -19.05 34.86 0.74
N THR A 521 -17.75 34.61 0.57
CA THR A 521 -17.18 33.90 -0.59
C THR A 521 -17.39 32.39 -0.55
N TYR A 522 -17.59 31.79 0.63
CA TYR A 522 -17.62 30.34 0.81
C TYR A 522 -18.76 29.67 0.02
N ASN A 523 -19.97 30.26 0.07
CA ASN A 523 -21.11 29.75 -0.69
C ASN A 523 -20.91 29.81 -2.21
N ALA A 524 -20.20 30.84 -2.70
CA ALA A 524 -19.86 30.97 -4.12
C ALA A 524 -18.82 29.93 -4.55
N ILE A 525 -17.81 29.67 -3.72
CA ILE A 525 -16.83 28.60 -3.92
C ILE A 525 -17.54 27.23 -4.00
N GLN A 526 -18.41 26.93 -3.03
CA GLN A 526 -19.21 25.69 -3.02
C GLN A 526 -20.09 25.54 -4.28
N ALA A 527 -20.67 26.64 -4.78
CA ALA A 527 -21.39 26.63 -6.05
C ALA A 527 -20.47 26.36 -7.25
N GLY A 528 -19.27 26.94 -7.25
CA GLY A 528 -18.24 26.67 -8.26
C GLY A 528 -17.82 25.20 -8.28
N ILE A 529 -17.62 24.57 -7.11
CA ILE A 529 -17.32 23.14 -6.99
C ILE A 529 -18.44 22.28 -7.58
N ARG A 530 -19.72 22.61 -7.29
CA ARG A 530 -20.86 21.91 -7.89
C ARG A 530 -20.87 22.03 -9.42
N ASN A 531 -20.60 23.23 -9.94
CA ASN A 531 -20.50 23.44 -11.38
C ASN A 531 -19.33 22.66 -12.01
N LEU A 532 -18.16 22.66 -11.37
CA LEU A 532 -17.00 21.86 -11.79
C LEU A 532 -17.33 20.36 -11.81
N THR A 533 -18.06 19.87 -10.81
CA THR A 533 -18.48 18.47 -10.72
C THR A 533 -19.44 18.10 -11.85
N LEU A 534 -20.44 18.94 -12.13
CA LEU A 534 -21.38 18.73 -13.24
C LEU A 534 -20.65 18.77 -14.60
N TYR A 535 -19.74 19.72 -14.75
CA TYR A 535 -18.94 19.85 -15.96
C TYR A 535 -18.04 18.62 -16.18
N LEU A 536 -17.40 18.11 -15.12
CA LEU A 536 -16.64 16.85 -15.17
C LEU A 536 -17.52 15.68 -15.64
N GLN A 537 -18.73 15.53 -15.10
CA GLN A 537 -19.67 14.50 -15.53
C GLN A 537 -20.09 14.66 -17.00
N GLN A 538 -20.28 15.90 -17.46
CA GLN A 538 -20.56 16.20 -18.86
C GLN A 538 -19.38 15.79 -19.77
N THR A 539 -18.13 16.04 -19.37
CA THR A 539 -16.94 15.62 -20.11
C THR A 539 -16.88 14.11 -20.27
N PHE A 540 -17.11 13.35 -19.18
CA PHE A 540 -17.19 11.87 -19.24
C PHE A 540 -18.25 11.40 -20.24
N THR A 541 -19.45 11.99 -20.17
CA THR A 541 -20.59 11.57 -20.98
C THR A 541 -20.40 11.94 -22.45
N SER A 542 -19.99 13.18 -22.74
CA SER A 542 -19.89 13.72 -24.10
C SER A 542 -18.78 13.07 -24.92
N ASN A 543 -17.73 12.60 -24.25
CA ASN A 543 -16.60 11.91 -24.88
C ASN A 543 -16.67 10.38 -24.74
N ASN A 544 -17.70 9.87 -24.07
CA ASN A 544 -17.90 8.46 -23.72
C ASN A 544 -16.64 7.85 -23.07
N LEU A 545 -16.18 8.46 -21.98
CA LEU A 545 -14.92 8.10 -21.32
C LEU A 545 -15.13 7.08 -20.21
N ASP A 546 -14.16 6.19 -20.07
CA ASP A 546 -14.06 5.23 -18.97
C ASP A 546 -13.29 5.80 -17.79
N ALA A 547 -12.25 6.60 -18.06
CA ALA A 547 -11.46 7.33 -17.09
C ALA A 547 -10.81 8.57 -17.73
N LEU A 548 -10.41 9.53 -16.91
CA LEU A 548 -9.44 10.57 -17.28
C LEU A 548 -8.05 10.15 -16.82
N ILE A 549 -7.03 10.46 -17.61
CA ILE A 549 -5.63 10.24 -17.28
C ILE A 549 -4.82 11.53 -17.46
N TYR A 550 -3.89 11.76 -16.54
CA TYR A 550 -3.00 12.92 -16.55
C TYR A 550 -1.80 12.68 -15.61
N PRO A 551 -0.67 13.37 -15.80
CA PRO A 551 0.47 13.23 -14.89
C PRO A 551 0.06 13.71 -13.50
N GLU A 552 0.50 13.02 -12.45
CA GLU A 552 0.18 13.40 -11.06
C GLU A 552 0.72 14.81 -10.72
N GLN A 553 1.93 15.10 -11.23
CA GLN A 553 2.54 16.43 -11.19
C GLN A 553 3.04 16.83 -12.58
N LYS A 554 3.02 18.13 -12.88
CA LYS A 554 3.55 18.72 -14.11
C LYS A 554 5.07 18.66 -14.22
N ASN A 555 5.75 18.53 -13.09
CA ASN A 555 7.20 18.47 -12.94
C ASN A 555 7.57 17.33 -11.98
N LEU A 556 8.85 16.94 -11.93
CA LEU A 556 9.33 15.98 -10.94
C LEU A 556 9.11 16.47 -9.50
N VAL A 557 9.09 15.54 -8.55
CA VAL A 557 9.06 15.84 -7.12
C VAL A 557 10.23 16.76 -6.74
N VAL A 558 9.96 17.83 -6.00
CA VAL A 558 10.95 18.92 -5.86
C VAL A 558 12.15 18.58 -4.98
N PRO A 559 13.32 19.22 -5.18
CA PRO A 559 14.45 19.16 -4.26
C PRO A 559 14.11 19.61 -2.84
N ILE A 560 14.80 19.05 -1.85
CA ILE A 560 14.76 19.53 -0.46
C ILE A 560 15.22 21.00 -0.43
N GLY A 561 14.52 21.84 0.32
CA GLY A 561 14.72 23.28 0.36
C GLY A 561 13.84 24.08 -0.60
N SER A 562 13.07 23.42 -1.47
CA SER A 562 12.07 24.09 -2.33
C SER A 562 10.92 24.68 -1.49
N PRO A 563 10.38 25.86 -1.85
CA PRO A 563 9.38 26.55 -1.02
C PRO A 563 8.00 25.89 -1.00
N SER A 564 7.70 25.04 -1.98
CA SER A 564 6.45 24.27 -2.09
C SER A 564 6.65 23.15 -3.12
N GLN A 565 5.75 22.17 -3.14
CA GLN A 565 5.67 21.22 -4.24
C GLN A 565 4.92 21.88 -5.41
N SER A 566 5.64 22.30 -6.45
CA SER A 566 5.04 22.92 -7.64
C SER A 566 4.36 21.90 -8.57
N GLY A 567 3.51 22.40 -9.46
CA GLY A 567 2.96 21.60 -10.58
C GLY A 567 1.89 20.57 -10.20
N ARG A 568 1.29 20.68 -9.01
CA ARG A 568 0.30 19.72 -8.48
C ARG A 568 -0.99 19.73 -9.31
N ASN A 569 -1.46 18.57 -9.75
CA ASN A 569 -2.69 18.43 -10.55
C ASN A 569 -3.90 17.88 -9.77
N GLY A 570 -3.74 17.52 -8.49
CA GLY A 570 -4.73 16.72 -7.80
C GLY A 570 -5.97 17.46 -7.30
N ILE A 571 -5.99 18.80 -7.44
CA ILE A 571 -7.08 19.68 -7.00
C ILE A 571 -8.44 19.34 -7.64
N LEU A 572 -8.44 18.83 -8.88
CA LEU A 572 -9.68 18.44 -9.57
C LEU A 572 -10.43 17.34 -8.81
N ALA A 573 -9.76 16.24 -8.48
CA ALA A 573 -10.35 15.13 -7.73
C ALA A 573 -10.69 15.52 -6.29
N ALA A 574 -9.87 16.38 -5.68
CA ALA A 574 -10.10 16.88 -4.34
C ALA A 574 -11.44 17.61 -4.21
N LEU A 575 -11.69 18.58 -5.11
CA LEU A 575 -12.90 19.39 -5.08
C LEU A 575 -14.15 18.60 -5.52
N THR A 576 -14.03 17.82 -6.58
CA THR A 576 -15.16 17.05 -7.12
C THR A 576 -15.52 15.82 -6.28
N GLY A 577 -14.62 15.39 -5.38
CA GLY A 577 -14.78 14.17 -4.61
C GLY A 577 -14.69 12.90 -5.46
N SER A 578 -14.12 12.99 -6.66
CA SER A 578 -13.92 11.85 -7.57
C SER A 578 -12.82 10.90 -7.09
N PRO A 579 -12.96 9.59 -7.35
CA PRO A 579 -11.93 8.62 -7.05
C PRO A 579 -10.79 8.71 -8.05
N VAL A 580 -9.57 8.44 -7.58
CA VAL A 580 -8.34 8.42 -8.38
C VAL A 580 -7.48 7.25 -7.94
N VAL A 581 -6.96 6.50 -8.93
CA VAL A 581 -5.86 5.56 -8.72
C VAL A 581 -4.58 6.15 -9.28
N THR A 582 -3.53 6.20 -8.47
CA THR A 582 -2.19 6.59 -8.92
C THR A 582 -1.37 5.35 -9.22
N VAL A 583 -0.71 5.35 -10.37
CA VAL A 583 0.17 4.26 -10.83
C VAL A 583 1.54 4.82 -11.24
N PRO A 584 2.65 4.10 -10.99
CA PRO A 584 3.95 4.47 -11.53
C PRO A 584 3.96 4.24 -13.05
N VAL A 585 4.49 5.20 -13.81
CA VAL A 585 4.54 5.14 -15.30
C VAL A 585 5.93 5.28 -15.87
N GLY A 586 6.92 5.69 -15.06
CA GLY A 586 8.30 5.73 -15.49
C GLY A 586 9.26 6.25 -14.43
N PHE A 587 10.48 6.47 -14.87
CA PHE A 587 11.57 7.09 -14.13
C PHE A 587 12.28 8.07 -15.05
N THR A 588 12.95 9.07 -14.49
CA THR A 588 13.98 9.82 -15.24
C THR A 588 15.15 8.91 -15.62
N GLU A 589 16.09 9.44 -16.42
CA GLU A 589 17.41 8.82 -16.51
C GLU A 589 18.10 8.75 -15.14
N SER A 590 19.03 7.81 -15.02
CA SER A 590 19.85 7.61 -13.82
C SER A 590 20.78 8.79 -13.60
N THR A 591 20.94 9.22 -12.35
CA THR A 591 21.90 10.24 -11.92
C THR A 591 22.71 9.74 -10.73
N ALA A 592 23.72 10.51 -10.31
CA ALA A 592 24.53 10.17 -9.14
C ALA A 592 23.71 10.13 -7.83
N SER A 593 22.71 11.01 -7.68
CA SER A 593 21.81 11.02 -6.52
C SER A 593 20.62 10.08 -6.69
N ALA A 594 20.24 9.76 -7.94
CA ALA A 594 19.11 8.91 -8.28
C ALA A 594 19.52 7.74 -9.19
N ALA A 595 20.09 6.70 -8.61
CA ALA A 595 20.64 5.57 -9.38
C ALA A 595 19.59 4.82 -10.24
N GLU A 596 18.34 4.77 -9.82
CA GLU A 596 17.23 4.23 -10.62
C GLU A 596 16.47 5.29 -11.43
N GLY A 597 16.87 6.56 -11.31
CA GLY A 597 16.09 7.73 -11.72
C GLY A 597 15.08 8.17 -10.66
N VAL A 598 14.47 9.32 -10.88
CA VAL A 598 13.37 9.86 -10.06
C VAL A 598 12.05 9.26 -10.56
N PRO A 599 11.23 8.63 -9.69
CA PRO A 599 9.94 8.06 -10.08
C PRO A 599 8.95 9.09 -10.64
N ILE A 600 8.11 8.64 -11.58
CA ILE A 600 7.04 9.44 -12.20
C ILE A 600 5.74 8.65 -12.15
N GLY A 601 4.67 9.27 -11.64
CA GLY A 601 3.33 8.70 -11.55
C GLY A 601 2.28 9.37 -12.46
N MET A 602 1.22 8.62 -12.74
CA MET A 602 0.03 9.07 -13.46
C MET A 602 -1.21 8.87 -12.59
N GLU A 603 -2.16 9.80 -12.68
CA GLU A 603 -3.49 9.66 -12.10
C GLU A 603 -4.47 9.07 -13.11
N ILE A 604 -5.32 8.16 -12.63
CA ILE A 604 -6.46 7.59 -13.34
C ILE A 604 -7.72 8.00 -12.58
N LEU A 605 -8.37 9.07 -13.01
CA LEU A 605 -9.55 9.63 -12.38
C LEU A 605 -10.82 9.00 -12.95
N GLY A 606 -11.72 8.59 -12.07
CA GLY A 606 -13.03 8.03 -12.43
C GLY A 606 -14.22 8.88 -12.05
N ARG A 607 -15.39 8.33 -12.37
CA ARG A 607 -16.66 8.84 -11.84
C ARG A 607 -16.81 8.38 -10.39
N SER A 608 -17.61 9.09 -9.61
CA SER A 608 -17.94 8.64 -8.25
C SER A 608 -18.41 7.19 -8.25
N TRP A 609 -17.93 6.42 -7.29
CA TRP A 609 -18.28 5.01 -7.04
C TRP A 609 -17.80 4.01 -8.12
N THR A 610 -16.77 4.36 -8.89
CA THR A 610 -16.18 3.46 -9.90
C THR A 610 -14.80 2.95 -9.50
N GLU A 611 -14.48 2.87 -8.20
CA GLU A 611 -13.19 2.41 -7.69
C GLU A 611 -12.81 1.04 -8.27
N GLU A 612 -13.73 0.06 -8.27
CA GLU A 612 -13.49 -1.28 -8.83
C GLU A 612 -12.98 -1.21 -10.28
N LYS A 613 -13.65 -0.42 -11.12
CA LYS A 613 -13.24 -0.22 -12.52
C LYS A 613 -11.88 0.46 -12.64
N LEU A 614 -11.61 1.48 -11.81
CA LEU A 614 -10.31 2.16 -11.84
C LEU A 614 -9.17 1.23 -11.41
N LEU A 615 -9.44 0.36 -10.44
CA LEU A 615 -8.51 -0.64 -9.96
C LEU A 615 -8.23 -1.72 -11.01
N GLN A 616 -9.27 -2.17 -11.73
CA GLN A 616 -9.11 -3.04 -12.89
C GLN A 616 -8.25 -2.38 -13.98
N ILE A 617 -8.48 -1.10 -14.30
CA ILE A 617 -7.64 -0.37 -15.25
C ILE A 617 -6.20 -0.33 -14.75
N ALA A 618 -5.97 0.06 -13.49
CA ALA A 618 -4.65 0.14 -12.89
C ALA A 618 -3.92 -1.22 -12.88
N TYR A 619 -4.64 -2.31 -12.59
CA TYR A 619 -4.10 -3.67 -12.63
C TYR A 619 -3.58 -4.01 -14.04
N GLN A 620 -4.37 -3.73 -15.07
CA GLN A 620 -3.95 -3.97 -16.45
C GLN A 620 -2.76 -3.07 -16.84
N ILE A 621 -2.68 -1.83 -16.34
CA ILE A 621 -1.51 -0.95 -16.55
C ILE A 621 -0.26 -1.51 -15.87
N GLN A 622 -0.40 -2.01 -14.64
CA GLN A 622 0.69 -2.68 -13.92
C GLN A 622 1.20 -3.90 -14.70
N ASP A 623 0.30 -4.68 -15.30
CA ASP A 623 0.65 -5.91 -16.02
C ASP A 623 1.38 -5.65 -17.35
N ILE A 624 0.92 -4.68 -18.15
CA ILE A 624 1.58 -4.35 -19.43
C ILE A 624 2.98 -3.76 -19.24
N HIS A 625 3.28 -3.18 -18.07
CA HIS A 625 4.62 -2.73 -17.76
C HIS A 625 4.82 -2.62 -16.24
N ARG A 626 5.55 -3.59 -15.66
CA ARG A 626 5.99 -3.57 -14.26
C ARG A 626 7.05 -2.47 -14.02
N VAL A 627 6.59 -1.22 -13.89
CA VAL A 627 7.45 -0.03 -13.76
C VAL A 627 8.21 -0.03 -12.44
N ARG A 628 7.55 -0.39 -11.34
CA ARG A 628 8.10 -0.27 -9.99
C ARG A 628 9.45 -0.97 -9.86
N LYS A 629 10.38 -0.31 -9.16
CA LYS A 629 11.67 -0.87 -8.74
C LYS A 629 11.95 -0.54 -7.29
N THR A 630 12.57 -1.42 -6.54
CA THR A 630 13.07 -1.12 -5.18
C THR A 630 14.22 -0.11 -5.23
N PRO A 631 14.30 0.87 -4.31
CA PRO A 631 15.48 1.74 -4.17
C PRO A 631 16.76 0.93 -3.98
N VAL A 632 17.87 1.34 -4.61
CA VAL A 632 19.11 0.54 -4.65
C VAL A 632 19.64 0.19 -3.25
N TRP A 633 19.72 1.18 -2.36
CA TRP A 633 20.21 0.96 -1.00
C TRP A 633 19.25 0.10 -0.17
N ALA A 634 17.95 0.14 -0.45
CA ALA A 634 16.95 -0.64 0.28
C ALA A 634 16.94 -2.13 -0.09
N ARG A 635 17.68 -2.54 -1.14
CA ARG A 635 17.86 -3.95 -1.54
C ARG A 635 18.80 -4.74 -0.62
N HIS A 636 19.55 -4.05 0.25
CA HIS A 636 20.44 -4.72 1.18
C HIS A 636 19.63 -5.52 2.20
N GLU A 637 20.00 -6.79 2.36
CA GLU A 637 19.46 -7.65 3.41
C GLU A 637 19.92 -7.13 4.77
N VAL A 638 19.00 -7.11 5.73
CA VAL A 638 19.27 -6.70 7.12
C VAL A 638 19.16 -7.96 7.97
N VAL A 639 20.15 -8.19 8.84
CA VAL A 639 20.12 -9.30 9.78
C VAL A 639 18.97 -9.08 10.76
N VAL A 640 18.03 -10.02 10.79
CA VAL A 640 16.90 -9.97 11.71
C VAL A 640 17.37 -10.22 13.13
N LYS A 641 17.01 -9.30 14.04
CA LYS A 641 17.33 -9.42 15.45
C LYS A 641 16.26 -10.23 16.18
N ALA A 642 16.67 -10.90 17.25
CA ALA A 642 15.73 -11.37 18.26
C ALA A 642 15.35 -10.18 19.14
N TYR A 643 14.09 -9.77 19.08
CA TYR A 643 13.56 -8.70 19.93
C TYR A 643 12.95 -9.28 21.19
N GLU A 644 13.26 -8.69 22.35
CA GLU A 644 12.44 -8.83 23.57
C GLU A 644 11.39 -7.72 23.59
N ASP A 645 11.80 -6.49 23.28
CA ASP A 645 10.97 -5.29 23.19
C ASP A 645 11.17 -4.57 21.85
N VAL A 646 10.20 -3.73 21.46
CA VAL A 646 10.28 -2.89 20.26
C VAL A 646 11.25 -1.73 20.47
N SER A 647 12.21 -1.55 19.57
CA SER A 647 13.14 -0.41 19.61
C SER A 647 12.41 0.92 19.45
N VAL A 648 12.82 1.91 20.24
CA VAL A 648 12.38 3.31 20.08
C VAL A 648 13.09 3.93 18.88
N VAL A 649 12.33 4.55 17.98
CA VAL A 649 12.87 5.37 16.90
C VAL A 649 12.87 6.82 17.34
N GLU A 650 14.04 7.46 17.27
CA GLU A 650 14.18 8.90 17.46
C GLU A 650 14.36 9.56 16.09
N PRO A 651 13.38 10.36 15.62
CA PRO A 651 13.50 11.07 14.35
C PRO A 651 14.65 12.07 14.38
N ASP A 652 15.40 12.20 13.29
CA ASP A 652 16.43 13.24 13.22
C ASP A 652 15.76 14.59 12.97
N ARG A 653 15.75 15.48 13.96
CA ARG A 653 15.18 16.83 13.81
C ARG A 653 16.20 17.86 13.31
N ARG A 654 17.47 17.49 13.23
CA ARG A 654 18.57 18.40 12.84
C ARG A 654 18.73 18.48 11.32
N ASP A 655 18.05 17.60 10.59
CA ASP A 655 18.08 17.51 9.12
C ASP A 655 17.09 18.47 8.44
N ILE A 656 16.31 19.23 9.21
CA ILE A 656 15.38 20.23 8.69
C ILE A 656 16.19 21.30 7.96
N SER A 657 15.94 21.44 6.66
CA SER A 657 16.57 22.45 5.82
C SER A 657 16.38 23.85 6.43
N PRO A 658 17.40 24.74 6.42
CA PRO A 658 17.24 26.12 6.86
C PRO A 658 16.17 26.91 6.08
N ALA A 659 15.73 26.41 4.92
CA ALA A 659 14.59 26.95 4.18
C ALA A 659 13.23 26.70 4.86
N TYR A 660 13.19 25.78 5.83
CA TYR A 660 12.00 25.37 6.58
C TYR A 660 12.22 25.64 8.08
N PRO A 661 12.39 26.90 8.51
CA PRO A 661 12.64 27.20 9.92
C PRO A 661 11.52 26.65 10.82
N VAL A 662 11.85 26.43 12.09
CA VAL A 662 10.89 26.13 13.15
C VAL A 662 10.88 27.36 14.05
N GLY A 663 9.72 27.91 14.39
CA GLY A 663 9.67 29.22 15.05
C GLY A 663 8.31 29.88 15.05
N THR A 664 8.29 31.22 14.97
CA THR A 664 7.06 32.02 14.91
C THR A 664 6.63 32.25 13.46
N LEU A 665 5.33 32.23 13.18
CA LEU A 665 4.77 32.77 11.93
C LEU A 665 5.25 34.22 11.79
N GLY A 666 5.90 34.56 10.67
CA GLY A 666 6.50 35.88 10.50
C GLY A 666 5.51 37.03 10.71
N GLU A 667 5.96 38.08 11.39
CA GLU A 667 5.24 39.35 11.45
C GLU A 667 5.33 40.03 10.06
N THR A 668 4.23 40.02 9.31
CA THR A 668 4.06 40.92 8.14
C THR A 668 2.83 41.79 8.29
#